data_AF-A0A0A2IQR8-F1
#
_entry.id   AF-A0A0A2IQR8-F1
#
_cell.length_a   1.000
_cell.length_b   1.000
_cell.length_c   1.000
_cell.angle_alpha   90.00
_cell.angle_beta   90.00
_cell.angle_gamma   90.00
#
_symmetry.space_group_name_H-M   'P 1'
#
loop_
_entity.id
_entity.type
_entity.pdbx_description
1 polymer ?
#
loop_
_entity_poly.entity_id
_entity_poly.type
_entity_poly.pdbx_seq_one_letter_code
_entity_poly.pdbx_strand_id
1 'polypeptide(L)'
;MTIRNPLPLSDEWRDPDEYVQALLSFATESVIFMNLCGGVHILDFLTRDPDLYESLLPEDWRSFFEHHDIHSILQLLLREDISPLCEPSETDTGSENGRTWNGGAFPPASLLEYIRDIRRFSFDREFTTPENSQPLPSHIAMGMNKKKKHEVEQFSRYVASLSDTVNERRGEPLSHIVDFGSGQNYLGRMLASSPYHKHIIAIERKHQYISGAGRMDVHARLAKEEKKKTMHNAKLNKLKKQCMDCTDTPELAPNSTTSEKPEVPGLDVEAQPEPSKTVPEEPAGQDEDIEVFNMLGDMTLEADDVLSSKDKPHVLHVPKARPEVDTRGTVSYIEHNIQDGYLEPIIEHVVDPKTSVETRTSTEEVIIQPAEKKQSDARVMVVSLHSCGNLVHHGLRSLVLNPSVVAIAMIGCCYNMVTERLGPATYKIPILRSAHPRLKKTGSTWDPHGFPMSKLYENYQAKTTTGFKLNITARSMALQAPHNWGRADSEDFFTRHFYRALLQRVLLDRDIIPKPDVPDDLYKDHTENPNAEGIALIVGSLRKSAFESFPAYVRAATVKLSQDPIRGELVKERVCTMSEEEFQRYEADYLHTRKNLSIVWSLMAFSSQVVEAAIVVDRWQFLREHDSVKECWVEPVFEYGQSPRNLAIIGIKK
;
A
#
# COMPACT_ATOMS: atom_id res chain seq x y z
N MET A 1 3.84 -9.93 -28.88
CA MET A 1 3.77 -8.49 -28.52
C MET A 1 4.93 -7.75 -29.17
N THR A 2 4.68 -6.61 -29.83
CA THR A 2 5.71 -5.74 -30.41
C THR A 2 5.81 -4.50 -29.53
N ILE A 3 6.96 -4.29 -28.89
CA ILE A 3 7.13 -3.16 -27.94
C ILE A 3 7.40 -1.91 -28.76
N ARG A 4 6.42 -1.00 -28.84
CA ARG A 4 6.58 0.29 -29.51
C ARG A 4 7.05 1.39 -28.56
N ASN A 5 6.62 1.36 -27.30
CA ASN A 5 7.00 2.31 -26.26
C ASN A 5 7.31 1.54 -24.96
N PRO A 6 8.50 1.67 -24.36
CA PRO A 6 8.85 0.94 -23.13
C PRO A 6 8.15 1.49 -21.88
N LEU A 7 7.53 2.67 -21.96
CA LEU A 7 6.73 3.27 -20.90
C LEU A 7 5.37 3.72 -21.48
N PRO A 8 4.27 3.69 -20.71
CA PRO A 8 2.96 4.17 -21.17
C PRO A 8 2.90 5.70 -21.07
N LEU A 9 3.57 6.36 -22.01
CA LEU A 9 3.69 7.82 -22.06
C LEU A 9 2.81 8.40 -23.15
N SER A 10 2.37 9.64 -22.94
CA SER A 10 1.70 10.46 -23.96
C SER A 10 2.57 10.60 -25.22
N ASP A 11 1.92 10.81 -26.36
CA ASP A 11 2.57 10.93 -27.67
C ASP A 11 3.60 12.07 -27.78
N GLU A 12 3.63 13.00 -26.81
CA GLU A 12 4.63 14.07 -26.74
C GLU A 12 6.03 13.54 -26.41
N TRP A 13 6.12 12.42 -25.69
CA TRP A 13 7.38 11.80 -25.26
C TRP A 13 7.84 10.74 -26.24
N ARG A 14 8.68 11.15 -27.20
CA ARG A 14 9.27 10.23 -28.18
C ARG A 14 10.48 9.47 -27.64
N ASP A 15 11.23 10.09 -26.75
CA ASP A 15 12.38 9.49 -26.09
C ASP A 15 12.10 9.31 -24.58
N PRO A 16 12.06 8.05 -24.10
CA PRO A 16 11.94 7.76 -22.68
C PRO A 16 13.02 8.42 -21.83
N ASP A 17 14.25 8.59 -22.34
CA ASP A 17 15.35 9.20 -21.57
C ASP A 17 15.13 10.70 -21.36
N GLU A 18 14.59 11.41 -22.35
CA GLU A 18 14.15 12.81 -22.21
C GLU A 18 13.03 12.94 -21.16
N TYR A 19 12.07 12.02 -21.17
CA TYR A 19 11.01 11.95 -20.17
C TYR A 19 11.58 11.77 -18.75
N VAL A 20 12.50 10.82 -18.54
CA VAL A 20 13.09 10.58 -17.21
C VAL A 20 13.80 11.82 -16.70
N GLN A 21 14.59 12.51 -17.53
CA GLN A 21 15.29 13.74 -17.10
C GLN A 21 14.30 14.85 -16.73
N ALA A 22 13.26 15.05 -17.55
CA ALA A 22 12.24 16.06 -17.29
C ALA A 22 11.42 15.75 -16.02
N LEU A 23 11.07 14.48 -15.81
CA LEU A 23 10.37 14.01 -14.60
C LEU A 23 11.19 14.27 -13.34
N LEU A 24 12.47 13.90 -13.36
CA LEU A 24 13.37 14.10 -12.22
C LEU A 24 13.61 15.59 -11.93
N SER A 25 13.78 16.42 -12.96
CA SER A 25 13.92 17.87 -12.81
C SER A 25 12.65 18.48 -12.23
N PHE A 26 11.47 18.19 -12.81
CA PHE A 26 10.19 18.69 -12.28
C PHE A 26 9.97 18.29 -10.82
N ALA A 27 10.15 17.01 -10.50
CA ALA A 27 9.89 16.49 -9.17
C ALA A 27 10.87 17.00 -8.08
N THR A 28 12.01 17.58 -8.47
CA THR A 28 13.02 18.14 -7.54
C THR A 28 13.12 19.67 -7.56
N GLU A 29 12.59 20.34 -8.59
CA GLU A 29 12.69 21.79 -8.75
C GLU A 29 11.34 22.52 -8.61
N SER A 30 10.21 21.83 -8.82
CA SER A 30 8.88 22.43 -8.67
C SER A 30 8.50 22.56 -7.20
N VAL A 31 8.57 23.78 -6.66
CA VAL A 31 8.26 24.09 -5.26
C VAL A 31 6.83 23.70 -4.90
N ILE A 32 5.86 24.04 -5.76
CA ILE A 32 4.45 23.72 -5.52
C ILE A 32 4.21 22.21 -5.48
N PHE A 33 4.85 21.44 -6.37
CA PHE A 33 4.78 19.99 -6.37
C PHE A 33 5.40 19.38 -5.11
N MET A 34 6.61 19.81 -4.74
CA MET A 34 7.30 19.35 -3.55
C MET A 34 6.48 19.62 -2.28
N ASN A 35 5.86 20.80 -2.20
CA ASN A 35 5.01 21.15 -1.06
C ASN A 35 3.71 20.32 -1.04
N LEU A 36 3.05 20.10 -2.17
CA LEU A 36 1.83 19.28 -2.24
C LEU A 36 2.11 17.79 -1.94
N CYS A 37 3.24 17.24 -2.41
CA CYS A 37 3.56 15.83 -2.22
C CYS A 37 4.38 15.52 -0.95
N GLY A 38 4.86 16.54 -0.23
CA GLY A 38 5.70 16.33 0.96
C GLY A 38 5.48 17.26 2.13
N GLY A 39 4.94 18.45 1.86
CA GLY A 39 4.80 19.54 2.80
C GLY A 39 3.47 19.60 3.54
N VAL A 40 2.51 18.75 3.23
CA VAL A 40 1.16 18.85 3.78
C VAL A 40 0.81 17.66 4.66
N HIS A 41 0.26 17.96 5.83
CA HIS A 41 -0.36 16.99 6.70
C HIS A 41 -1.74 17.48 7.14
N ILE A 42 -2.75 16.63 6.98
CA ILE A 42 -4.16 17.05 7.11
C ILE A 42 -4.52 17.58 8.51
N LEU A 43 -3.86 17.08 9.54
CA LEU A 43 -4.12 17.50 10.93
C LEU A 43 -3.61 18.92 11.21
N ASP A 44 -2.68 19.39 10.39
CA ASP A 44 -2.00 20.68 10.55
C ASP A 44 -2.88 21.79 9.96
N PHE A 45 -3.89 21.42 9.16
CA PHE A 45 -4.71 22.33 8.37
C PHE A 45 -5.40 23.41 9.22
N LEU A 46 -5.88 23.06 10.43
CA LEU A 46 -6.58 24.00 11.33
C LEU A 46 -5.78 24.40 12.57
N THR A 47 -4.55 23.91 12.69
CA THR A 47 -3.73 24.09 13.89
C THR A 47 -2.48 24.93 13.65
N ARG A 48 -2.09 25.12 12.39
CA ARG A 48 -0.91 25.88 11.99
C ARG A 48 -1.23 27.37 11.82
N ASP A 49 -0.20 28.19 12.09
CA ASP A 49 -0.23 29.64 11.95
C ASP A 49 1.14 30.09 11.38
N PRO A 50 1.21 30.70 10.18
CA PRO A 50 0.09 31.06 9.31
C PRO A 50 -0.61 29.85 8.69
N ASP A 51 -1.87 30.05 8.26
CA ASP A 51 -2.74 29.03 7.71
C ASP A 51 -2.09 28.25 6.54
N LEU A 52 -2.37 26.95 6.47
CA LEU A 52 -1.73 26.07 5.50
C LEU A 52 -2.19 26.37 4.07
N TYR A 53 -3.47 26.69 3.86
CA TYR A 53 -4.01 26.98 2.54
C TYR A 53 -3.40 28.26 1.96
N GLU A 54 -3.30 29.32 2.77
CA GLU A 54 -2.69 30.59 2.35
C GLU A 54 -1.18 30.51 2.14
N SER A 55 -0.47 29.76 2.99
CA SER A 55 0.98 29.61 2.86
C SER A 55 1.42 28.64 1.77
N LEU A 56 0.55 27.70 1.36
CA LEU A 56 0.85 26.69 0.35
C LEU A 56 0.53 27.16 -1.07
N LEU A 57 -0.62 27.80 -1.26
CA LEU A 57 -1.18 28.06 -2.59
C LEU A 57 -1.00 29.53 -3.02
N PRO A 58 -0.58 29.78 -4.27
CA PRO A 58 -0.53 31.12 -4.86
C PRO A 58 -1.86 31.88 -4.74
N GLU A 59 -1.79 33.21 -4.61
CA GLU A 59 -2.98 34.05 -4.41
C GLU A 59 -3.96 33.99 -5.59
N ASP A 60 -3.45 33.99 -6.82
CA ASP A 60 -4.24 33.87 -8.06
C ASP A 60 -5.03 32.54 -8.10
N TRP A 61 -4.45 31.45 -7.63
CA TRP A 61 -5.14 30.16 -7.51
C TRP A 61 -6.25 30.23 -6.48
N ARG A 62 -5.97 30.81 -5.30
CA ARG A 62 -6.95 30.94 -4.22
C ARG A 62 -8.14 31.80 -4.65
N SER A 63 -7.90 32.92 -5.32
CA SER A 63 -8.95 33.78 -5.88
C SER A 63 -9.80 33.03 -6.92
N PHE A 64 -9.19 32.23 -7.79
CA PHE A 64 -9.93 31.39 -8.73
C PHE A 64 -10.80 30.35 -8.00
N PHE A 65 -10.23 29.64 -7.03
CA PHE A 65 -10.95 28.60 -6.30
C PHE A 65 -12.12 29.16 -5.48
N GLU A 66 -12.04 30.39 -4.97
CA GLU A 66 -13.12 31.03 -4.23
C GLU A 66 -14.42 31.09 -5.05
N HIS A 67 -14.32 31.33 -6.36
CA HIS A 67 -15.45 31.48 -7.28
C HIS A 67 -16.08 30.16 -7.76
N HIS A 68 -15.45 29.01 -7.49
CA HIS A 68 -15.88 27.71 -8.03
C HIS A 68 -16.13 26.68 -6.93
N ASP A 69 -17.12 25.81 -7.11
CA ASP A 69 -17.33 24.69 -6.19
C ASP A 69 -16.27 23.59 -6.40
N ILE A 70 -16.11 22.73 -5.40
CA ILE A 70 -15.08 21.68 -5.41
C ILE A 70 -15.25 20.69 -6.57
N HIS A 71 -16.47 20.42 -7.06
CA HIS A 71 -16.68 19.48 -8.15
C HIS A 71 -16.28 20.07 -9.49
N SER A 72 -16.54 21.36 -9.70
CA SER A 72 -16.01 22.08 -10.87
C SER A 72 -14.48 22.02 -10.86
N ILE A 73 -13.85 22.29 -9.72
CA ILE A 73 -12.38 22.21 -9.58
C ILE A 73 -11.87 20.79 -9.88
N LEU A 74 -12.50 19.75 -9.34
CA LEU A 74 -12.14 18.35 -9.64
C LEU A 74 -12.30 18.02 -11.14
N GLN A 75 -13.34 18.56 -11.78
CA GLN A 75 -13.55 18.40 -13.22
C GLN A 75 -12.41 19.01 -14.03
N LEU A 76 -11.99 20.23 -13.69
CA LEU A 76 -10.86 20.92 -14.32
C LEU A 76 -9.56 20.12 -14.15
N LEU A 77 -9.26 19.68 -12.92
CA LEU A 77 -8.03 18.96 -12.62
C LEU A 77 -7.97 17.61 -13.35
N LEU A 78 -9.06 16.84 -13.33
CA LEU A 78 -9.01 15.41 -13.64
C LEU A 78 -9.60 15.00 -15.00
N ARG A 79 -10.48 15.81 -15.60
CA ARG A 79 -11.33 15.32 -16.71
C ARG A 79 -11.45 16.26 -17.89
N GLU A 80 -11.43 17.57 -17.66
CA GLU A 80 -11.58 18.56 -18.72
C GLU A 80 -10.33 18.63 -19.60
N ASP A 81 -10.50 18.70 -20.91
CA ASP A 81 -9.40 19.02 -21.83
C ASP A 81 -9.05 20.51 -21.67
N ILE A 82 -7.84 20.76 -21.17
CA ILE A 82 -7.36 22.12 -20.89
C ILE A 82 -6.68 22.76 -22.10
N SER A 83 -6.49 22.04 -23.21
CA SER A 83 -5.82 22.57 -24.41
C SER A 83 -6.46 23.87 -24.91
N PRO A 84 -7.81 23.97 -25.02
CA PRO A 84 -8.48 25.22 -25.41
C PRO A 84 -8.37 26.34 -24.36
N LEU A 85 -8.12 25.99 -23.09
CA LEU A 85 -7.96 26.97 -22.01
C LEU A 85 -6.57 27.61 -22.05
N CYS A 86 -5.56 26.88 -22.55
CA CYS A 86 -4.18 27.34 -22.70
C CYS A 86 -3.95 28.23 -23.93
N GLU A 87 -4.86 28.24 -24.90
CA GLU A 87 -4.72 29.07 -26.10
C GLU A 87 -4.93 30.56 -25.80
N PRO A 88 -4.08 31.45 -26.36
CA PRO A 88 -4.28 32.89 -26.26
C PRO A 88 -5.56 33.29 -27.02
N SER A 89 -6.34 34.20 -26.45
CA SER A 89 -7.56 34.70 -27.10
C SER A 89 -7.20 35.38 -28.42
N GLU A 90 -7.76 34.94 -29.54
CA GLU A 90 -7.61 35.61 -30.86
C GLU A 90 -8.20 37.04 -30.88
N THR A 91 -8.89 37.46 -29.82
CA THR A 91 -9.52 38.79 -29.70
C THR A 91 -8.72 39.70 -28.76
N ASP A 92 -7.43 39.82 -28.99
CA ASP A 92 -6.55 40.67 -28.18
C ASP A 92 -6.58 42.12 -28.67
N THR A 93 -7.68 42.81 -28.35
CA THR A 93 -7.70 44.26 -28.19
C THR A 93 -8.18 44.60 -26.79
N GLY A 94 -7.30 44.37 -25.81
CA GLY A 94 -7.27 45.12 -24.55
C GLY A 94 -8.39 44.81 -23.55
N SER A 95 -8.40 43.60 -22.99
CA SER A 95 -8.67 43.37 -21.56
C SER A 95 -8.48 41.88 -21.24
N GLU A 96 -7.46 41.51 -20.46
CA GLU A 96 -7.31 40.16 -19.89
C GLU A 96 -8.50 39.75 -18.99
N ASN A 97 -9.42 40.68 -18.70
CA ASN A 97 -10.51 40.54 -17.72
C ASN A 97 -11.83 39.97 -18.27
N GLY A 98 -11.88 39.48 -19.51
CA GLY A 98 -13.14 39.09 -20.17
C GLY A 98 -13.46 37.60 -20.22
N ARG A 99 -12.48 36.71 -20.03
CA ARG A 99 -12.73 35.26 -20.09
C ARG A 99 -13.39 34.80 -18.79
N THR A 100 -14.40 33.95 -18.93
CA THR A 100 -15.07 33.28 -17.80
C THR A 100 -15.00 31.78 -18.01
N TRP A 101 -14.87 31.01 -16.93
CA TRP A 101 -14.95 29.55 -16.98
C TRP A 101 -16.09 29.11 -16.04
N ASN A 102 -17.00 28.28 -16.54
CA ASN A 102 -18.21 27.87 -15.81
C ASN A 102 -19.03 29.02 -15.19
N GLY A 103 -19.05 30.19 -15.86
CA GLY A 103 -19.77 31.38 -15.38
C GLY A 103 -19.08 32.13 -14.22
N GLY A 104 -17.86 31.73 -13.85
CA GLY A 104 -17.03 32.38 -12.83
C GLY A 104 -15.67 32.84 -13.38
N ALA A 105 -14.73 33.07 -12.46
CA ALA A 105 -13.37 33.51 -12.80
C ALA A 105 -12.66 32.51 -13.75
N PHE A 106 -11.82 33.00 -14.64
CA PHE A 106 -11.03 32.13 -15.51
C PHE A 106 -9.85 31.50 -14.76
N PRO A 107 -9.45 30.24 -15.05
CA PRO A 107 -8.28 29.62 -14.43
C PRO A 107 -6.99 30.41 -14.73
N PRO A 108 -6.16 30.72 -13.72
CA PRO A 108 -4.87 31.37 -13.94
C PRO A 108 -3.94 30.54 -14.83
N ALA A 109 -3.10 31.20 -15.63
CA ALA A 109 -2.14 30.53 -16.51
C ALA A 109 -1.19 29.61 -15.73
N SER A 110 -0.73 30.04 -14.56
CA SER A 110 0.13 29.26 -13.65
C SER A 110 -0.54 27.94 -13.19
N LEU A 111 -1.86 27.95 -12.97
CA LEU A 111 -2.63 26.76 -12.61
C LEU A 111 -2.77 25.81 -13.82
N LEU A 112 -3.09 26.35 -15.00
CA LEU A 112 -3.19 25.56 -16.22
C LEU A 112 -1.85 24.91 -16.59
N GLU A 113 -0.74 25.62 -16.44
CA GLU A 113 0.61 25.08 -16.60
C GLU A 113 0.88 23.94 -15.62
N TYR A 114 0.53 24.10 -14.34
CA TYR A 114 0.69 23.04 -13.35
C TYR A 114 -0.17 21.81 -13.67
N ILE A 115 -1.42 22.00 -14.09
CA ILE A 115 -2.29 20.88 -14.51
C ILE A 115 -1.69 20.15 -15.71
N ARG A 116 -1.19 20.90 -16.69
CA ARG A 116 -0.49 20.33 -17.86
C ARG A 116 0.73 19.53 -17.43
N ASP A 117 1.56 20.08 -16.54
CA ASP A 117 2.76 19.41 -16.02
C ASP A 117 2.43 18.09 -15.32
N ILE A 118 1.45 18.08 -14.42
CA ILE A 118 1.05 16.84 -13.73
C ILE A 118 0.54 15.80 -14.73
N ARG A 119 -0.25 16.20 -15.73
CA ARG A 119 -0.80 15.27 -16.73
C ARG A 119 0.28 14.69 -17.65
N ARG A 120 1.22 15.52 -18.15
CA ARG A 120 2.32 15.02 -19.01
C ARG A 120 3.32 14.12 -18.31
N PHE A 121 3.45 14.26 -16.99
CA PHE A 121 4.30 13.40 -16.15
C PHE A 121 3.54 12.23 -15.53
N SER A 122 2.24 12.13 -15.79
CA SER A 122 1.44 10.96 -15.42
C SER A 122 1.49 9.94 -16.54
N PHE A 123 1.48 8.68 -16.16
CA PHE A 123 1.44 7.59 -17.11
C PHE A 123 0.02 7.36 -17.65
N ASP A 124 -0.08 7.00 -18.92
CA ASP A 124 -1.33 6.58 -19.53
C ASP A 124 -1.84 5.31 -18.86
N ARG A 125 -3.14 5.31 -18.58
CA ARG A 125 -3.84 4.24 -17.85
C ARG A 125 -4.81 3.47 -18.72
N GLU A 126 -4.89 3.81 -20.00
CA GLU A 126 -5.81 3.17 -20.94
C GLU A 126 -5.54 1.67 -21.04
N PHE A 127 -6.61 0.89 -20.91
CA PHE A 127 -6.57 -0.56 -21.01
C PHE A 127 -7.66 -1.01 -21.97
N THR A 128 -7.28 -1.75 -23.00
CA THR A 128 -8.25 -2.35 -23.92
C THR A 128 -8.51 -3.80 -23.51
N THR A 129 -9.75 -4.09 -23.11
CA THR A 129 -10.15 -5.46 -22.80
C THR A 129 -10.12 -6.30 -24.08
N PRO A 130 -9.40 -7.44 -24.13
CA PRO A 130 -9.38 -8.30 -25.30
C PRO A 130 -10.77 -8.87 -25.61
N GLU A 131 -11.20 -8.82 -26.88
CA GLU A 131 -12.54 -9.25 -27.34
C GLU A 131 -12.93 -10.69 -26.93
N ASN A 132 -11.94 -11.55 -26.71
CA ASN A 132 -12.11 -12.96 -26.30
C ASN A 132 -12.01 -13.17 -24.78
N SER A 133 -12.39 -12.21 -23.93
CA SER A 133 -12.39 -12.39 -22.48
C SER A 133 -13.48 -13.39 -22.06
N GLN A 134 -13.08 -14.54 -21.52
CA GLN A 134 -14.00 -15.45 -20.87
C GLN A 134 -13.98 -15.21 -19.36
N PRO A 135 -15.16 -15.12 -18.71
CA PRO A 135 -15.23 -14.84 -17.29
C PRO A 135 -14.61 -15.98 -16.48
N LEU A 136 -14.04 -15.61 -15.32
CA LEU A 136 -13.46 -16.59 -14.39
C LEU A 136 -14.46 -17.71 -14.05
N PRO A 137 -14.04 -18.98 -14.10
CA PRO A 137 -14.87 -20.09 -13.67
C PRO A 137 -15.35 -19.92 -12.23
N SER A 138 -16.64 -20.15 -11.97
CA SER A 138 -17.28 -19.89 -10.67
C SER A 138 -16.62 -20.61 -9.48
N HIS A 139 -16.07 -21.79 -9.72
CA HIS A 139 -15.36 -22.60 -8.73
C HIS A 139 -13.99 -22.03 -8.34
N ILE A 140 -13.37 -21.21 -9.20
CA ILE A 140 -12.12 -20.49 -8.95
C ILE A 140 -12.41 -19.12 -8.33
N ALA A 141 -13.46 -18.44 -8.80
CA ALA A 141 -13.83 -17.09 -8.40
C ALA A 141 -14.45 -16.98 -6.99
N MET A 142 -14.56 -18.08 -6.24
CA MET A 142 -15.15 -18.09 -4.90
C MET A 142 -14.36 -17.22 -3.92
N GLY A 143 -15.07 -16.38 -3.16
CA GLY A 143 -14.48 -15.48 -2.16
C GLY A 143 -13.87 -14.20 -2.73
N MET A 144 -13.83 -14.02 -4.05
CA MET A 144 -13.35 -12.79 -4.67
C MET A 144 -14.46 -11.72 -4.75
N ASN A 145 -14.12 -10.47 -4.44
CA ASN A 145 -14.95 -9.31 -4.76
C ASN A 145 -14.82 -8.93 -6.26
N LYS A 146 -15.64 -7.97 -6.74
CA LYS A 146 -15.65 -7.53 -8.15
C LYS A 146 -14.23 -7.13 -8.63
N LYS A 147 -13.55 -6.27 -7.85
CA LYS A 147 -12.17 -5.84 -8.09
C LYS A 147 -11.19 -7.01 -8.21
N LYS A 148 -11.19 -7.93 -7.25
CA LYS A 148 -10.25 -9.07 -7.22
C LYS A 148 -10.48 -10.02 -8.39
N LYS A 149 -11.74 -10.25 -8.78
CA LYS A 149 -12.06 -11.04 -9.99
C LYS A 149 -11.46 -10.40 -11.23
N HIS A 150 -11.69 -9.11 -11.42
CA HIS A 150 -11.15 -8.35 -12.55
C HIS A 150 -9.62 -8.44 -12.63
N GLU A 151 -8.93 -8.18 -11.51
CA GLU A 151 -7.46 -8.27 -11.44
C GLU A 151 -6.93 -9.66 -11.81
N VAL A 152 -7.52 -10.71 -11.23
CA VAL A 152 -7.08 -12.09 -11.45
C VAL A 152 -7.38 -12.54 -12.88
N GLU A 153 -8.53 -12.17 -13.43
CA GLU A 153 -8.94 -12.50 -14.79
C GLU A 153 -7.97 -11.91 -15.81
N GLN A 154 -7.77 -10.60 -15.77
CA GLN A 154 -6.94 -9.90 -16.75
C GLN A 154 -5.46 -10.25 -16.59
N PHE A 155 -4.96 -10.28 -15.35
CA PHE A 155 -3.54 -10.54 -15.12
C PHE A 155 -3.16 -11.99 -15.42
N SER A 156 -4.01 -12.98 -15.12
CA SER A 156 -3.73 -14.38 -15.51
C SER A 156 -3.64 -14.56 -17.03
N ARG A 157 -4.51 -13.87 -17.78
CA ARG A 157 -4.46 -13.85 -19.25
C ARG A 157 -3.18 -13.20 -19.76
N TYR A 158 -2.82 -12.06 -19.19
CA TYR A 158 -1.60 -11.34 -19.53
C TYR A 158 -0.37 -12.21 -19.28
N VAL A 159 -0.26 -12.81 -18.09
CA VAL A 159 0.84 -13.70 -17.69
C VAL A 159 0.94 -14.92 -18.61
N ALA A 160 -0.17 -15.51 -19.03
CA ALA A 160 -0.17 -16.62 -19.99
C ALA A 160 0.38 -16.20 -21.35
N SER A 161 -0.10 -15.08 -21.91
CA SER A 161 0.38 -14.51 -23.17
C SER A 161 1.87 -14.12 -23.13
N LEU A 162 2.30 -13.54 -22.02
CA LEU A 162 3.71 -13.20 -21.78
C LEU A 162 4.57 -14.46 -21.71
N SER A 163 4.09 -15.52 -21.03
CA SER A 163 4.79 -16.81 -20.98
C SER A 163 5.06 -17.35 -22.38
N ASP A 164 4.06 -17.30 -23.25
CA ASP A 164 4.17 -17.80 -24.62
C ASP A 164 5.13 -16.92 -25.44
N THR A 165 5.08 -15.60 -25.27
CA THR A 165 6.03 -14.66 -25.87
C THR A 165 7.47 -14.92 -25.42
N VAL A 166 7.70 -15.21 -24.13
CA VAL A 166 9.02 -15.54 -23.59
C VAL A 166 9.55 -16.84 -24.20
N ASN A 167 8.70 -17.86 -24.31
CA ASN A 167 9.05 -19.13 -24.95
C ASN A 167 9.46 -18.94 -26.41
N GLU A 168 8.69 -18.16 -27.18
CA GLU A 168 8.98 -17.87 -28.59
C GLU A 168 10.29 -17.10 -28.76
N ARG A 169 10.52 -16.06 -27.95
CA ARG A 169 11.69 -15.18 -28.09
C ARG A 169 12.99 -15.80 -27.61
N ARG A 170 12.92 -16.70 -26.63
CA ARG A 170 14.10 -17.40 -26.07
C ARG A 170 14.36 -18.74 -26.74
N GLY A 171 13.34 -19.38 -27.31
CA GLY A 171 13.43 -20.76 -27.78
C GLY A 171 13.56 -21.80 -26.65
N GLU A 172 13.41 -21.37 -25.40
CA GLU A 172 13.46 -22.21 -24.21
C GLU A 172 12.10 -22.12 -23.49
N PRO A 173 11.35 -23.24 -23.33
CA PRO A 173 10.06 -23.19 -22.66
C PRO A 173 10.22 -22.95 -21.16
N LEU A 174 9.37 -22.08 -20.61
CA LEU A 174 9.22 -21.88 -19.18
C LEU A 174 8.76 -23.18 -18.51
N SER A 175 9.47 -23.59 -17.46
CA SER A 175 9.11 -24.74 -16.65
C SER A 175 8.06 -24.39 -15.60
N HIS A 176 8.20 -23.25 -14.93
CA HIS A 176 7.33 -22.82 -13.83
C HIS A 176 7.11 -21.31 -13.80
N ILE A 177 6.04 -20.90 -13.11
CA ILE A 177 5.76 -19.51 -12.74
C ILE A 177 5.82 -19.40 -11.21
N VAL A 178 6.63 -18.48 -10.70
CA VAL A 178 6.76 -18.21 -9.27
C VAL A 178 5.86 -17.04 -8.89
N ASP A 179 4.88 -17.24 -8.00
CA ASP A 179 3.98 -16.20 -7.51
C ASP A 179 4.49 -15.63 -6.18
N PHE A 180 4.99 -14.39 -6.22
CA PHE A 180 5.55 -13.68 -5.06
C PHE A 180 4.45 -13.08 -4.20
N GLY A 181 4.46 -13.42 -2.90
CA GLY A 181 3.46 -12.92 -1.97
C GLY A 181 2.08 -13.44 -2.33
N SER A 182 1.99 -14.75 -2.63
CA SER A 182 0.79 -15.35 -3.21
C SER A 182 -0.46 -15.18 -2.35
N GLY A 183 -0.31 -14.97 -1.03
CA GLY A 183 -1.43 -14.82 -0.11
C GLY A 183 -2.39 -16.00 -0.21
N GLN A 184 -3.63 -15.72 -0.60
CA GLN A 184 -4.68 -16.74 -0.81
C GLN A 184 -4.56 -17.49 -2.16
N ASN A 185 -3.52 -17.21 -2.94
CA ASN A 185 -3.15 -17.85 -4.20
C ASN A 185 -4.29 -17.87 -5.23
N TYR A 186 -4.97 -16.74 -5.39
CA TYR A 186 -6.03 -16.59 -6.39
C TYR A 186 -5.48 -16.59 -7.83
N LEU A 187 -4.36 -15.89 -8.05
CA LEU A 187 -3.68 -15.82 -9.34
C LEU A 187 -3.10 -17.18 -9.73
N GLY A 188 -2.30 -17.80 -8.87
CA GLY A 188 -1.71 -19.11 -9.13
C GLY A 188 -2.75 -20.20 -9.39
N ARG A 189 -3.85 -20.24 -8.63
CA ARG A 189 -4.95 -21.17 -8.94
C ARG A 189 -5.54 -20.96 -10.32
N MET A 190 -5.73 -19.72 -10.75
CA MET A 190 -6.26 -19.44 -12.08
C MET A 190 -5.30 -19.89 -13.18
N LEU A 191 -4.00 -19.62 -13.01
CA LEU A 191 -2.95 -20.03 -13.96
C LEU A 191 -2.73 -21.55 -14.01
N ALA A 192 -2.90 -22.25 -12.89
CA ALA A 192 -2.81 -23.72 -12.84
C ALA A 192 -4.05 -24.42 -13.41
N SER A 193 -5.20 -23.74 -13.42
CA SER A 193 -6.46 -24.31 -13.91
C SER A 193 -6.63 -24.09 -15.42
N SER A 194 -7.65 -24.75 -16.00
CA SER A 194 -8.11 -24.44 -17.35
C SER A 194 -8.47 -22.94 -17.48
N PRO A 195 -8.06 -22.26 -18.55
CA PRO A 195 -7.46 -22.82 -19.78
C PRO A 195 -5.93 -22.89 -19.80
N TYR A 196 -5.21 -22.39 -18.79
CA TYR A 196 -3.78 -22.10 -18.89
C TYR A 196 -2.85 -23.27 -18.51
N HIS A 197 -3.24 -24.08 -17.52
CA HIS A 197 -2.50 -25.29 -17.10
C HIS A 197 -1.00 -25.07 -16.84
N LYS A 198 -0.61 -23.95 -16.22
CA LYS A 198 0.80 -23.65 -15.89
C LYS A 198 1.19 -24.31 -14.55
N HIS A 199 2.50 -24.48 -14.32
CA HIS A 199 3.04 -25.00 -13.06
C HIS A 199 3.45 -23.84 -12.16
N ILE A 200 2.87 -23.75 -10.96
CA ILE A 200 3.00 -22.58 -10.08
C ILE A 200 3.80 -22.93 -8.83
N ILE A 201 4.74 -22.06 -8.48
CA ILE A 201 5.46 -22.04 -7.21
C ILE A 201 4.95 -20.84 -6.41
N ALA A 202 4.05 -21.06 -5.46
CA ALA A 202 3.45 -20.02 -4.65
C ALA A 202 4.29 -19.78 -3.38
N ILE A 203 4.94 -18.61 -3.29
CA ILE A 203 5.78 -18.24 -2.15
C ILE A 203 5.02 -17.28 -1.24
N GLU A 204 4.84 -17.67 0.02
CA GLU A 204 4.15 -16.88 1.03
C GLU A 204 4.87 -16.99 2.38
N ARG A 205 4.99 -15.88 3.10
CA ARG A 205 5.69 -15.85 4.39
C ARG A 205 4.83 -16.33 5.56
N LYS A 206 3.49 -16.27 5.45
CA LYS A 206 2.57 -16.66 6.53
C LYS A 206 1.89 -18.00 6.25
N HIS A 207 2.18 -18.99 7.10
CA HIS A 207 1.54 -20.31 7.07
C HIS A 207 0.00 -20.27 6.98
N GLN A 208 -0.63 -19.32 7.68
CA GLN A 208 -2.09 -19.21 7.71
C GLN A 208 -2.70 -18.99 6.31
N TYR A 209 -2.06 -18.20 5.47
CA TYR A 209 -2.54 -17.95 4.11
C TYR A 209 -2.39 -19.19 3.22
N ILE A 210 -1.27 -19.92 3.35
CA ILE A 210 -1.03 -21.20 2.68
C ILE A 210 -2.12 -22.22 3.07
N SER A 211 -2.42 -22.35 4.37
CA SER A 211 -3.46 -23.25 4.86
C SER A 211 -4.89 -22.88 4.38
N GLY A 212 -5.14 -21.58 4.17
CA GLY A 212 -6.37 -21.08 3.57
C GLY A 212 -6.46 -21.42 2.08
N ALA A 213 -5.38 -21.24 1.35
CA ALA A 213 -5.28 -21.53 -0.08
C ALA A 213 -5.48 -23.02 -0.38
N GLY A 214 -4.86 -23.92 0.39
CA GLY A 214 -5.02 -25.37 0.22
C GLY A 214 -6.47 -25.86 0.32
N ARG A 215 -7.31 -25.21 1.14
CA ARG A 215 -8.76 -25.51 1.21
C ARG A 215 -9.49 -25.11 -0.08
N MET A 216 -9.05 -24.05 -0.73
CA MET A 216 -9.64 -23.57 -1.98
C MET A 216 -9.15 -24.34 -3.21
N ASP A 217 -7.95 -24.95 -3.16
CA ASP A 217 -7.44 -25.82 -4.24
C ASP A 217 -8.30 -27.05 -4.47
N VAL A 218 -8.90 -27.58 -3.40
CA VAL A 218 -9.90 -28.65 -3.48
C VAL A 218 -11.10 -28.21 -4.33
N HIS A 219 -11.60 -27.00 -4.09
CA HIS A 219 -12.72 -26.44 -4.86
C HIS A 219 -12.33 -26.11 -6.31
N ALA A 220 -11.08 -25.71 -6.52
CA ALA A 220 -10.48 -25.50 -7.84
C ALA A 220 -10.18 -26.80 -8.59
N ARG A 221 -10.39 -27.97 -7.97
CA ARG A 221 -10.06 -29.31 -8.51
C ARG A 221 -8.57 -29.52 -8.79
N LEU A 222 -7.71 -28.79 -8.08
CA LEU A 222 -6.25 -28.93 -8.15
C LEU A 222 -5.70 -29.86 -7.05
N ALA A 223 -6.47 -30.10 -5.99
CA ALA A 223 -6.10 -31.01 -4.90
C ALA A 223 -7.24 -31.96 -4.54
N LYS A 224 -6.91 -33.14 -3.99
CA LYS A 224 -7.90 -34.06 -3.42
C LYS A 224 -8.24 -33.62 -1.99
N GLU A 225 -9.50 -33.82 -1.57
CA GLU A 225 -9.84 -33.71 -0.15
C GLU A 225 -9.05 -34.74 0.65
N GLU A 226 -8.12 -34.25 1.48
CA GLU A 226 -7.52 -35.08 2.51
C GLU A 226 -8.58 -35.36 3.58
N LYS A 227 -9.12 -36.59 3.56
CA LYS A 227 -9.90 -37.10 4.69
C LYS A 227 -8.96 -37.19 5.89
N LYS A 228 -8.97 -36.18 6.77
CA LYS A 228 -8.40 -36.32 8.11
C LYS A 228 -9.06 -37.54 8.75
N LYS A 229 -8.29 -38.62 8.91
CA LYS A 229 -8.73 -39.79 9.69
C LYS A 229 -8.86 -39.32 11.14
N THR A 230 -10.05 -38.90 11.55
CA THR A 230 -10.34 -38.47 12.92
C THR A 230 -10.36 -39.69 13.85
N MET A 231 -9.21 -40.30 14.11
CA MET A 231 -9.01 -41.29 15.15
C MET A 231 -8.73 -40.63 16.51
N HIS A 232 -9.45 -39.56 16.89
CA HIS A 232 -9.44 -39.11 18.28
C HIS A 232 -10.56 -38.12 18.67
N ASN A 233 -11.81 -38.28 18.24
CA ASN A 233 -12.90 -37.42 18.77
C ASN A 233 -14.25 -38.12 19.01
N ALA A 234 -14.29 -39.46 18.99
CA ALA A 234 -15.49 -40.20 19.40
C ALA A 234 -15.67 -40.24 20.93
N LYS A 235 -14.58 -40.13 21.71
CA LYS A 235 -14.63 -40.20 23.18
C LYS A 235 -14.95 -38.84 23.82
N LEU A 236 -14.48 -37.73 23.25
CA LEU A 236 -14.74 -36.38 23.76
C LEU A 236 -16.19 -35.91 23.50
N ASN A 237 -16.77 -36.28 22.36
CA ASN A 237 -18.15 -35.93 22.01
C ASN A 237 -19.21 -36.75 22.75
N LYS A 238 -18.82 -37.83 23.43
CA LYS A 238 -19.72 -38.62 24.28
C LYS A 238 -19.86 -38.04 25.70
N LEU A 239 -18.85 -37.31 26.18
CA LEU A 239 -18.88 -36.60 27.47
C LEU A 239 -19.57 -35.23 27.39
N LYS A 240 -19.57 -34.56 26.23
CA LYS A 240 -20.28 -33.27 26.05
C LYS A 240 -21.80 -33.39 25.86
N LYS A 241 -22.34 -34.61 25.75
CA LYS A 241 -23.78 -34.85 25.53
C LYS A 241 -24.57 -35.13 26.81
N GLN A 242 -23.95 -34.97 27.98
CA GLN A 242 -24.54 -35.33 29.28
C GLN A 242 -24.71 -34.17 30.27
N CYS A 243 -24.60 -32.92 29.82
CA CYS A 243 -25.04 -31.78 30.63
C CYS A 243 -25.74 -30.78 29.71
N MET A 244 -27.02 -31.03 29.50
CA MET A 244 -27.94 -30.13 28.81
C MET A 244 -29.27 -30.20 29.54
N ASP A 245 -29.23 -29.80 30.82
CA ASP A 245 -30.38 -29.27 31.54
C ASP A 245 -29.86 -28.59 32.81
N CYS A 246 -30.09 -27.27 32.91
CA CYS A 246 -30.14 -26.42 34.10
C CYS A 246 -29.99 -24.96 33.63
N THR A 247 -31.15 -24.31 33.52
CA THR A 247 -31.38 -22.88 33.40
C THR A 247 -30.92 -22.11 34.65
N ASP A 248 -30.81 -20.78 34.46
CA ASP A 248 -30.80 -19.68 35.45
C ASP A 248 -29.47 -18.93 35.69
N THR A 249 -29.50 -17.64 35.33
CA THR A 249 -28.73 -16.49 35.87
C THR A 249 -28.59 -16.53 37.39
N PRO A 250 -27.54 -15.98 38.07
CA PRO A 250 -27.38 -14.51 38.19
C PRO A 250 -25.97 -13.92 38.56
N GLU A 251 -25.88 -12.59 38.51
CA GLU A 251 -25.28 -11.60 39.46
C GLU A 251 -23.80 -11.57 39.94
N LEU A 252 -23.47 -10.38 40.45
CA LEU A 252 -22.20 -9.72 40.78
C LEU A 252 -21.57 -10.07 42.15
N ALA A 253 -20.22 -10.05 42.19
CA ALA A 253 -19.26 -9.61 43.24
C ALA A 253 -19.23 -10.34 44.62
N PRO A 254 -18.26 -10.13 45.57
CA PRO A 254 -17.07 -9.25 45.62
C PRO A 254 -15.77 -9.84 46.26
N ASN A 255 -14.75 -8.97 46.36
CA ASN A 255 -13.44 -8.96 47.07
C ASN A 255 -13.19 -9.86 48.31
N SER A 256 -11.91 -10.22 48.52
CA SER A 256 -11.28 -10.21 49.86
C SER A 256 -9.80 -9.79 49.82
N THR A 257 -9.50 -8.71 50.53
CA THR A 257 -8.20 -8.27 51.03
C THR A 257 -8.02 -8.74 52.46
N THR A 258 -6.81 -9.17 52.84
CA THR A 258 -6.25 -8.84 54.16
C THR A 258 -4.72 -8.87 54.11
N SER A 259 -4.16 -7.77 54.61
CA SER A 259 -2.76 -7.43 54.80
C SER A 259 -2.07 -8.28 55.88
N GLU A 260 -0.74 -8.38 55.84
CA GLU A 260 0.13 -8.00 56.96
C GLU A 260 1.61 -7.98 56.52
N LYS A 261 2.27 -6.85 56.79
CA LYS A 261 3.72 -6.63 56.85
C LYS A 261 4.02 -6.25 58.30
N PRO A 262 5.15 -6.67 58.86
CA PRO A 262 6.22 -5.71 59.24
C PRO A 262 7.62 -6.35 59.05
N GLU A 263 8.80 -5.72 59.11
CA GLU A 263 9.38 -4.38 59.17
C GLU A 263 10.90 -4.62 58.92
N VAL A 264 11.62 -3.62 58.40
CA VAL A 264 13.09 -3.63 58.15
C VAL A 264 13.78 -2.80 59.25
N PRO A 265 15.06 -2.99 59.62
CA PRO A 265 16.16 -2.15 59.07
C PRO A 265 17.54 -2.88 59.08
N GLY A 266 18.62 -2.54 58.38
CA GLY A 266 19.06 -1.43 57.53
C GLY A 266 20.62 -1.47 57.43
N LEU A 267 21.16 -0.87 56.37
CA LEU A 267 22.51 -0.28 56.21
C LEU A 267 23.74 -1.16 55.82
N ASP A 268 24.10 -0.98 54.54
CA ASP A 268 25.36 -0.42 54.00
C ASP A 268 26.70 -1.22 53.88
N VAL A 269 27.26 -1.05 52.67
CA VAL A 269 28.67 -0.94 52.22
C VAL A 269 29.37 -2.14 51.54
N GLU A 270 29.62 -1.91 50.24
CA GLU A 270 30.78 -2.26 49.36
C GLU A 270 30.96 -3.59 48.60
N ALA A 271 31.20 -3.35 47.30
CA ALA A 271 32.15 -3.99 46.38
C ALA A 271 31.70 -5.22 45.55
N GLN A 272 31.75 -4.99 44.23
CA GLN A 272 31.61 -5.91 43.10
C GLN A 272 32.54 -7.14 43.17
N PRO A 273 32.19 -8.28 42.52
CA PRO A 273 32.56 -8.48 41.11
C PRO A 273 31.53 -9.23 40.23
N GLU A 274 31.49 -8.86 38.95
CA GLU A 274 31.02 -9.67 37.79
C GLU A 274 31.55 -11.13 37.84
N PRO A 275 30.81 -12.16 37.36
CA PRO A 275 30.66 -12.36 35.90
C PRO A 275 29.38 -13.07 35.40
N SER A 276 28.97 -12.69 34.19
CA SER A 276 28.45 -13.54 33.08
C SER A 276 27.42 -14.65 33.35
N LYS A 277 26.21 -14.52 32.75
CA LYS A 277 25.56 -15.56 31.92
C LYS A 277 24.23 -15.07 31.31
N THR A 278 24.22 -15.04 29.98
CA THR A 278 23.14 -15.33 29.01
C THR A 278 21.73 -15.68 29.52
N VAL A 279 20.72 -14.96 29.01
CA VAL A 279 19.44 -15.50 28.53
C VAL A 279 19.00 -14.68 27.28
N PRO A 280 18.56 -15.30 26.17
CA PRO A 280 18.01 -14.60 25.01
C PRO A 280 16.57 -14.15 25.28
N GLU A 281 16.27 -12.86 25.09
CA GLU A 281 14.89 -12.34 25.08
C GLU A 281 14.19 -12.67 23.75
N GLU A 282 12.98 -13.22 23.86
CA GLU A 282 12.01 -13.34 22.78
C GLU A 282 11.52 -11.95 22.33
N PRO A 283 11.37 -11.68 21.02
CA PRO A 283 10.80 -10.42 20.57
C PRO A 283 9.27 -10.41 20.72
N ALA A 284 8.78 -9.40 21.44
CA ALA A 284 7.37 -9.09 21.63
C ALA A 284 6.62 -8.86 20.31
N GLY A 285 5.32 -9.19 20.34
CA GLY A 285 4.42 -9.39 19.21
C GLY A 285 4.12 -8.18 18.32
N GLN A 286 3.82 -8.51 17.06
CA GLN A 286 3.50 -7.65 15.92
C GLN A 286 2.02 -7.19 15.89
N ASP A 287 1.46 -6.77 17.03
CA ASP A 287 0.04 -6.40 17.12
C ASP A 287 -0.22 -4.87 17.14
N GLU A 288 0.82 -4.03 17.18
CA GLU A 288 0.72 -2.56 17.07
C GLU A 288 0.68 -2.03 15.61
N ASP A 289 0.79 -2.94 14.64
CA ASP A 289 1.07 -2.65 13.22
C ASP A 289 -0.13 -2.10 12.40
N ILE A 290 -1.32 -1.98 12.98
CA ILE A 290 -2.56 -1.63 12.27
C ILE A 290 -2.92 -0.12 12.37
N GLU A 291 -2.36 0.62 13.33
CA GLU A 291 -2.91 1.94 13.66
C GLU A 291 -2.36 3.11 12.82
N VAL A 292 -1.10 3.04 12.37
CA VAL A 292 -0.50 4.05 11.47
C VAL A 292 -1.04 3.93 10.03
N PHE A 293 -1.56 2.75 9.67
CA PHE A 293 -2.13 2.43 8.35
C PHE A 293 -3.38 3.27 8.01
N ASN A 294 -4.16 3.65 9.01
CA ASN A 294 -5.50 4.23 8.81
C ASN A 294 -5.54 5.75 8.59
N MET A 295 -4.40 6.44 8.53
CA MET A 295 -4.37 7.91 8.47
C MET A 295 -3.95 8.53 7.13
N LEU A 296 -3.31 7.78 6.23
CA LEU A 296 -2.85 8.31 4.94
C LEU A 296 -2.97 7.30 3.77
N GLY A 297 -3.58 6.12 3.99
CA GLY A 297 -3.51 5.02 3.02
C GLY A 297 -4.74 4.12 2.92
N ASP A 298 -5.92 4.55 3.38
CA ASP A 298 -7.13 3.74 3.22
C ASP A 298 -8.23 4.53 2.53
N MET A 299 -8.54 4.15 1.28
CA MET A 299 -9.84 4.20 0.60
C MET A 299 -9.68 4.12 -0.93
N THR A 300 -9.71 2.91 -1.49
CA THR A 300 -10.61 2.67 -2.63
C THR A 300 -11.80 1.93 -2.04
N LEU A 301 -12.89 2.66 -1.79
CA LEU A 301 -14.17 2.08 -1.40
C LEU A 301 -15.13 2.27 -2.57
N GLU A 302 -15.75 1.18 -3.00
CA GLU A 302 -17.10 1.22 -3.54
C GLU A 302 -18.00 0.30 -2.70
N ALA A 303 -19.29 0.66 -2.72
CA ALA A 303 -20.37 0.06 -1.99
C ALA A 303 -20.80 -1.31 -2.57
N ASP A 304 -21.03 -2.27 -1.68
CA ASP A 304 -22.15 -3.22 -1.71
C ASP A 304 -21.94 -4.25 -0.59
N ASP A 305 -22.33 -3.88 0.63
CA ASP A 305 -22.58 -4.84 1.71
C ASP A 305 -23.99 -4.55 2.26
N VAL A 306 -24.99 -5.16 1.63
CA VAL A 306 -26.33 -5.29 2.19
C VAL A 306 -26.62 -6.77 2.39
N LEU A 307 -26.89 -7.10 3.65
CA LEU A 307 -27.33 -8.37 4.17
C LEU A 307 -28.47 -8.98 3.32
N SER A 308 -28.36 -10.26 3.00
CA SER A 308 -29.49 -11.11 2.61
C SER A 308 -29.44 -12.40 3.43
N SER A 309 -30.11 -12.41 4.57
CA SER A 309 -30.61 -13.63 5.19
C SER A 309 -31.83 -14.11 4.39
N LYS A 310 -31.71 -15.26 3.73
CA LYS A 310 -32.87 -16.00 3.20
C LYS A 310 -32.74 -17.46 3.64
N ASP A 311 -33.72 -17.88 4.45
CA ASP A 311 -33.97 -19.28 4.76
C ASP A 311 -34.11 -20.09 3.48
N LYS A 312 -33.33 -21.18 3.36
CA LYS A 312 -33.48 -22.15 2.27
C LYS A 312 -34.16 -23.41 2.81
N PRO A 313 -35.18 -23.94 2.10
CA PRO A 313 -35.78 -25.21 2.46
C PRO A 313 -34.81 -26.37 2.17
N HIS A 314 -34.86 -27.39 3.02
CA HIS A 314 -34.12 -28.64 2.88
C HIS A 314 -34.48 -29.35 1.57
N VAL A 315 -33.55 -29.41 0.62
CA VAL A 315 -33.65 -30.29 -0.55
C VAL A 315 -32.73 -31.49 -0.33
N LEU A 316 -33.28 -32.69 -0.45
CA LEU A 316 -32.57 -33.97 -0.38
C LEU A 316 -31.42 -34.00 -1.40
N HIS A 317 -30.20 -34.19 -0.89
CA HIS A 317 -28.98 -34.16 -1.68
C HIS A 317 -28.74 -35.54 -2.33
N VAL A 318 -28.96 -35.63 -3.64
CA VAL A 318 -28.43 -36.74 -4.46
C VAL A 318 -26.92 -36.55 -4.60
N PRO A 319 -26.06 -37.54 -4.33
CA PRO A 319 -24.62 -37.38 -4.45
C PRO A 319 -24.25 -37.09 -5.91
N LYS A 320 -23.77 -35.87 -6.20
CA LYS A 320 -23.10 -35.60 -7.48
C LYS A 320 -21.79 -36.38 -7.54
N ALA A 321 -21.52 -36.99 -8.70
CA ALA A 321 -20.25 -37.63 -8.98
C ALA A 321 -19.08 -36.67 -8.66
N ARG A 322 -18.04 -37.19 -8.02
CA ARG A 322 -16.87 -36.39 -7.63
C ARG A 322 -16.20 -35.83 -8.89
N PRO A 323 -15.95 -34.53 -8.96
CA PRO A 323 -15.18 -33.99 -10.06
C PRO A 323 -13.76 -34.57 -10.04
N GLU A 324 -13.27 -35.00 -11.21
CA GLU A 324 -11.88 -35.42 -11.39
C GLU A 324 -10.92 -34.24 -11.15
N VAL A 325 -9.76 -34.53 -10.56
CA VAL A 325 -8.70 -33.54 -10.31
C VAL A 325 -8.03 -33.24 -11.64
N ASP A 326 -7.94 -31.96 -12.02
CA ASP A 326 -7.21 -31.55 -13.21
C ASP A 326 -5.72 -31.53 -12.89
N THR A 327 -4.97 -32.49 -13.44
CA THR A 327 -3.53 -32.66 -13.18
C THR A 327 -2.64 -31.97 -14.20
N ARG A 328 -3.19 -31.20 -15.13
CA ARG A 328 -2.41 -30.58 -16.22
C ARG A 328 -1.58 -29.38 -15.73
N GLY A 329 -2.11 -28.59 -14.79
CA GLY A 329 -1.34 -27.60 -14.05
C GLY A 329 -1.17 -28.01 -12.60
N THR A 330 -0.18 -27.44 -11.93
CA THR A 330 0.16 -27.78 -10.54
C THR A 330 0.40 -26.53 -9.71
N VAL A 331 0.23 -26.65 -8.40
CA VAL A 331 0.54 -25.58 -7.44
C VAL A 331 1.37 -26.19 -6.31
N SER A 332 2.58 -25.67 -6.13
CA SER A 332 3.49 -26.00 -5.03
C SER A 332 3.59 -24.80 -4.09
N TYR A 333 3.26 -24.99 -2.81
CA TYR A 333 3.36 -23.92 -1.81
C TYR A 333 4.68 -23.98 -1.06
N ILE A 334 5.30 -22.82 -0.87
CA ILE A 334 6.54 -22.68 -0.13
C ILE A 334 6.38 -21.57 0.89
N GLU A 335 6.57 -21.95 2.15
CA GLU A 335 6.65 -20.98 3.24
C GLU A 335 8.05 -20.38 3.28
N HIS A 336 8.19 -19.14 2.82
CA HIS A 336 9.49 -18.46 2.79
C HIS A 336 9.33 -16.94 2.89
N ASN A 337 10.21 -16.30 3.65
CA ASN A 337 10.30 -14.86 3.75
C ASN A 337 11.37 -14.33 2.78
N ILE A 338 10.94 -13.74 1.67
CA ILE A 338 11.84 -13.25 0.61
C ILE A 338 12.61 -12.00 1.09
N GLN A 339 13.93 -12.10 1.20
CA GLN A 339 14.78 -11.04 1.77
C GLN A 339 15.53 -10.18 0.74
N ASP A 340 15.94 -10.75 -0.39
CA ASP A 340 16.85 -10.08 -1.34
C ASP A 340 16.52 -10.31 -2.83
N GLY A 341 15.69 -11.32 -3.11
CA GLY A 341 15.33 -11.76 -4.46
C GLY A 341 16.11 -12.98 -4.94
N TYR A 342 17.00 -13.59 -4.16
CA TYR A 342 17.70 -14.82 -4.52
C TYR A 342 16.82 -16.05 -4.28
N LEU A 343 16.56 -16.83 -5.33
CA LEU A 343 15.56 -17.89 -5.39
C LEU A 343 16.11 -19.25 -5.82
N GLU A 344 17.37 -19.35 -6.26
CA GLU A 344 17.93 -20.61 -6.77
C GLU A 344 17.71 -21.81 -5.85
N PRO A 345 17.91 -21.73 -4.51
CA PRO A 345 17.66 -22.88 -3.62
C PRO A 345 16.20 -23.34 -3.62
N ILE A 346 15.27 -22.39 -3.77
CA ILE A 346 13.82 -22.65 -3.79
C ILE A 346 13.44 -23.29 -5.12
N ILE A 347 13.96 -22.76 -6.23
CA ILE A 347 13.70 -23.26 -7.58
C ILE A 347 14.25 -24.68 -7.73
N GLU A 348 15.49 -24.92 -7.29
CA GLU A 348 16.13 -26.24 -7.32
C GLU A 348 15.31 -27.28 -6.55
N HIS A 349 14.85 -26.93 -5.34
CA HIS A 349 14.05 -27.82 -4.49
C HIS A 349 12.74 -28.29 -5.14
N VAL A 350 12.07 -27.42 -5.91
CA VAL A 350 10.79 -27.77 -6.56
C VAL A 350 10.99 -28.46 -7.89
N VAL A 351 11.96 -27.98 -8.69
CA VAL A 351 12.15 -28.44 -10.07
C VAL A 351 12.89 -29.78 -10.11
N ASP A 352 13.85 -30.02 -9.21
CA ASP A 352 14.54 -31.30 -9.09
C ASP A 352 14.58 -31.79 -7.62
N PRO A 353 13.49 -32.41 -7.13
CA PRO A 353 13.40 -32.90 -5.75
C PRO A 353 14.35 -34.07 -5.42
N LYS A 354 15.26 -34.48 -6.33
CA LYS A 354 16.17 -35.62 -6.12
C LYS A 354 17.30 -35.36 -5.12
N THR A 355 17.50 -34.12 -4.68
CA THR A 355 18.32 -33.77 -3.51
C THR A 355 17.50 -33.87 -2.21
N SER A 356 16.80 -34.99 -2.01
CA SER A 356 16.34 -35.34 -0.67
C SER A 356 17.57 -35.66 0.18
N VAL A 357 17.87 -34.78 1.12
CA VAL A 357 18.80 -35.04 2.23
C VAL A 357 18.38 -36.37 2.87
N GLU A 358 19.17 -37.42 2.63
CA GLU A 358 19.07 -38.63 3.41
C GLU A 358 19.47 -38.26 4.84
N THR A 359 18.49 -38.15 5.74
CA THR A 359 18.75 -38.20 7.17
C THR A 359 19.26 -39.61 7.49
N ARG A 360 20.57 -39.83 7.34
CA ARG A 360 21.24 -41.01 7.89
C ARG A 360 21.95 -40.60 9.18
N THR A 361 21.45 -41.19 10.25
CA THR A 361 22.10 -41.31 11.54
C THR A 361 23.51 -41.88 11.43
N SER A 362 24.33 -41.52 12.43
CA SER A 362 25.70 -41.97 12.78
C SER A 362 26.88 -41.39 11.99
N THR A 363 27.63 -40.58 12.75
CA THR A 363 29.07 -40.31 12.73
C THR A 363 29.92 -41.20 11.82
N GLU A 364 30.44 -40.60 10.75
CA GLU A 364 31.81 -40.81 10.22
C GLU A 364 32.11 -39.68 9.22
N GLU A 365 33.29 -39.07 9.34
CA GLU A 365 33.74 -37.94 8.53
C GLU A 365 33.83 -38.33 7.05
N VAL A 366 33.06 -37.65 6.19
CA VAL A 366 33.17 -37.78 4.74
C VAL A 366 33.79 -36.51 4.18
N ILE A 367 34.98 -36.66 3.60
CA ILE A 367 35.68 -35.65 2.82
C ILE A 367 34.77 -35.23 1.65
N ILE A 368 34.26 -34.00 1.70
CA ILE A 368 33.48 -33.40 0.62
C ILE A 368 34.44 -33.10 -0.53
N GLN A 369 34.47 -33.97 -1.53
CA GLN A 369 34.95 -33.57 -2.85
C GLN A 369 33.93 -32.60 -3.45
N PRO A 370 34.36 -31.46 -4.04
CA PRO A 370 33.45 -30.51 -4.66
C PRO A 370 32.87 -31.16 -5.92
N ALA A 371 31.70 -31.79 -5.79
CA ALA A 371 30.92 -32.18 -6.94
C ALA A 371 30.52 -30.89 -7.68
N GLU A 372 30.94 -30.77 -8.93
CA GLU A 372 30.52 -29.69 -9.83
C GLU A 372 28.98 -29.61 -9.81
N LYS A 373 28.43 -28.55 -9.21
CA LYS A 373 26.99 -28.28 -9.23
C LYS A 373 26.59 -28.12 -10.69
N LYS A 374 25.92 -29.12 -11.27
CA LYS A 374 25.23 -28.94 -12.55
C LYS A 374 24.25 -27.79 -12.38
N GLN A 375 24.41 -26.76 -13.20
CA GLN A 375 23.52 -25.61 -13.21
C GLN A 375 22.11 -26.09 -13.54
N SER A 376 21.14 -25.77 -12.69
CA SER A 376 19.73 -26.13 -12.87
C SER A 376 19.24 -25.66 -14.25
N ASP A 377 18.59 -26.54 -15.01
CA ASP A 377 18.00 -26.19 -16.31
C ASP A 377 16.61 -25.54 -16.15
N ALA A 378 16.26 -25.11 -14.94
CA ALA A 378 15.00 -24.42 -14.69
C ALA A 378 14.96 -23.09 -15.46
N ARG A 379 13.83 -22.83 -16.11
CA ARG A 379 13.50 -21.55 -16.74
C ARG A 379 12.19 -21.07 -16.15
N VAL A 380 12.26 -20.15 -15.20
CA VAL A 380 11.07 -19.69 -14.47
C VAL A 380 10.77 -18.23 -14.77
N MET A 381 9.48 -17.90 -14.68
CA MET A 381 9.01 -16.52 -14.69
C MET A 381 8.51 -16.15 -13.30
N VAL A 382 8.91 -15.01 -12.77
CA VAL A 382 8.45 -14.52 -11.46
C VAL A 382 7.35 -13.49 -11.67
N VAL A 383 6.19 -13.67 -11.03
CA VAL A 383 5.05 -12.76 -11.13
C VAL A 383 4.63 -12.29 -9.75
N SER A 384 3.98 -11.13 -9.69
CA SER A 384 3.24 -10.76 -8.47
C SER A 384 2.08 -9.81 -8.76
N LEU A 385 1.02 -9.95 -7.97
CA LEU A 385 -0.16 -9.10 -8.00
C LEU A 385 -0.32 -8.40 -6.64
N HIS A 386 -0.03 -7.10 -6.60
CA HIS A 386 0.00 -6.26 -5.39
C HIS A 386 1.11 -6.61 -4.40
N SER A 387 2.35 -6.74 -4.86
CA SER A 387 3.51 -6.81 -3.97
C SER A 387 3.68 -5.50 -3.19
N CYS A 388 3.72 -5.60 -1.86
CA CYS A 388 3.87 -4.46 -0.95
C CYS A 388 5.35 -4.12 -0.70
N GLY A 389 5.68 -2.83 -0.60
CA GLY A 389 7.01 -2.37 -0.19
C GLY A 389 8.15 -2.95 -1.03
N ASN A 390 9.23 -3.36 -0.37
CA ASN A 390 10.43 -3.92 -1.01
C ASN A 390 10.20 -5.26 -1.71
N LEU A 391 9.05 -5.93 -1.54
CA LEU A 391 8.79 -7.19 -2.23
C LEU A 391 8.83 -7.04 -3.76
N VAL A 392 8.39 -5.88 -4.29
CA VAL A 392 8.57 -5.57 -5.72
C VAL A 392 10.05 -5.46 -6.06
N HIS A 393 10.85 -4.78 -5.23
CA HIS A 393 12.28 -4.62 -5.46
C HIS A 393 12.99 -5.98 -5.46
N HIS A 394 12.62 -6.88 -4.56
CA HIS A 394 13.16 -8.25 -4.52
C HIS A 394 12.76 -9.05 -5.76
N GLY A 395 11.52 -8.92 -6.25
CA GLY A 395 11.12 -9.59 -7.48
C GLY A 395 11.83 -9.02 -8.72
N LEU A 396 12.08 -7.71 -8.81
CA LEU A 396 12.89 -7.13 -9.88
C LEU A 396 14.35 -7.63 -9.82
N ARG A 397 14.95 -7.63 -8.63
CA ARG A 397 16.29 -8.20 -8.39
C ARG A 397 16.34 -9.68 -8.73
N SER A 398 15.24 -10.42 -8.56
CA SER A 398 15.21 -11.85 -8.88
C SER A 398 15.53 -12.13 -10.35
N LEU A 399 15.16 -11.23 -11.27
CA LEU A 399 15.55 -11.34 -12.67
C LEU A 399 17.07 -11.24 -12.82
N VAL A 400 17.73 -10.35 -12.10
CA VAL A 400 19.18 -10.10 -12.26
C VAL A 400 20.02 -11.14 -11.52
N LEU A 401 19.60 -11.53 -10.32
CA LEU A 401 20.38 -12.36 -9.40
C LEU A 401 20.36 -13.86 -9.74
N ASN A 402 19.29 -14.37 -10.36
CA ASN A 402 19.05 -15.80 -10.49
C ASN A 402 19.16 -16.24 -11.95
N PRO A 403 20.18 -17.05 -12.33
CA PRO A 403 20.26 -17.65 -13.66
C PRO A 403 18.96 -18.33 -14.13
N SER A 404 18.22 -18.99 -13.23
CA SER A 404 16.99 -19.72 -13.55
C SER A 404 15.79 -18.80 -13.86
N VAL A 405 15.80 -17.55 -13.37
CA VAL A 405 14.72 -16.59 -13.62
C VAL A 405 14.98 -15.89 -14.95
N VAL A 406 14.10 -16.10 -15.92
CA VAL A 406 14.26 -15.56 -17.30
C VAL A 406 13.26 -14.47 -17.66
N ALA A 407 12.19 -14.33 -16.88
CA ALA A 407 11.22 -13.25 -17.05
C ALA A 407 10.59 -12.84 -15.73
N ILE A 408 10.09 -11.60 -15.66
CA ILE A 408 9.32 -11.06 -14.55
C ILE A 408 8.09 -10.30 -15.03
N ALA A 409 7.01 -10.31 -14.23
CA ALA A 409 5.88 -9.40 -14.36
C ALA A 409 5.38 -8.95 -12.98
N MET A 410 5.67 -7.70 -12.61
CA MET A 410 5.55 -7.25 -11.22
C MET A 410 4.59 -6.07 -11.08
N ILE A 411 3.57 -6.21 -10.22
CA ILE A 411 2.62 -5.14 -9.89
C ILE A 411 2.80 -4.72 -8.42
N GLY A 412 3.11 -3.44 -8.19
CA GLY A 412 3.27 -2.87 -6.85
C GLY A 412 1.99 -2.20 -6.33
N CYS A 413 1.84 -2.09 -5.00
CA CYS A 413 0.59 -1.57 -4.40
C CYS A 413 0.70 -0.74 -3.10
N CYS A 414 1.82 -0.77 -2.38
CA CYS A 414 1.96 -0.13 -1.07
C CYS A 414 3.33 0.55 -0.98
N TYR A 415 3.48 1.69 -1.66
CA TYR A 415 4.76 2.40 -1.73
C TYR A 415 5.19 2.98 -0.38
N ASN A 416 4.24 3.28 0.51
CA ASN A 416 4.51 3.67 1.90
C ASN A 416 5.28 2.60 2.71
N MET A 417 5.31 1.36 2.25
CA MET A 417 6.05 0.26 2.87
C MET A 417 7.43 0.04 2.24
N VAL A 418 7.80 0.83 1.23
CA VAL A 418 9.15 0.83 0.67
C VAL A 418 10.09 1.45 1.70
N THR A 419 11.32 0.94 1.82
CA THR A 419 12.36 1.56 2.67
C THR A 419 13.20 2.54 1.86
N GLU A 420 13.95 3.41 2.53
CA GLU A 420 14.83 4.38 1.84
C GLU A 420 16.25 3.83 1.78
N ARG A 421 16.83 3.82 0.57
CA ARG A 421 18.26 3.55 0.33
C ARG A 421 19.10 4.78 0.67
N LEU A 422 18.63 5.95 0.24
CA LEU A 422 19.34 7.20 0.47
C LEU A 422 18.92 7.79 1.82
N GLY A 423 19.86 7.87 2.76
CA GLY A 423 19.63 8.50 4.05
C GLY A 423 20.21 9.91 4.15
N PRO A 424 19.96 10.60 5.28
CA PRO A 424 18.75 10.37 6.08
C PRO A 424 17.50 10.66 5.23
N ALA A 425 16.42 9.94 5.50
CA ALA A 425 15.14 10.16 4.83
C ALA A 425 14.67 11.58 5.09
N THR A 426 14.24 12.25 4.04
CA THR A 426 13.51 13.51 4.16
C THR A 426 12.13 13.18 4.71
N TYR A 427 11.95 13.35 6.01
CA TYR A 427 10.65 13.14 6.64
C TYR A 427 9.68 14.26 6.24
N LYS A 428 8.41 14.10 6.64
CA LYS A 428 7.46 15.21 6.69
C LYS A 428 8.13 16.45 7.26
N ILE A 429 7.64 17.63 6.88
CA ILE A 429 7.95 18.82 7.66
C ILE A 429 7.79 18.48 9.16
N PRO A 430 8.81 18.66 10.00
CA PRO A 430 8.81 18.24 11.40
C PRO A 430 7.94 19.12 12.30
N ILE A 431 6.73 19.45 11.85
CA ILE A 431 5.82 20.36 12.53
C ILE A 431 5.07 19.65 13.67
N LEU A 432 4.69 18.37 13.48
CA LEU A 432 3.73 17.72 14.39
C LEU A 432 3.92 16.23 14.69
N ARG A 433 4.96 15.59 14.16
CA ARG A 433 5.25 14.21 14.54
C ARG A 433 6.71 14.07 14.89
N SER A 434 7.00 13.66 16.13
CA SER A 434 8.13 12.77 16.34
C SER A 434 7.97 11.63 15.34
N ALA A 435 9.00 11.39 14.53
CA ALA A 435 8.99 10.25 13.64
C ALA A 435 8.66 9.00 14.47
N HIS A 436 7.57 8.31 14.10
CA HIS A 436 7.19 7.04 14.71
C HIS A 436 8.44 6.17 14.84
N PRO A 437 8.63 5.34 15.89
CA PRO A 437 9.84 4.54 16.06
C PRO A 437 10.21 3.75 14.79
N ARG A 438 9.21 3.21 14.10
CA ARG A 438 9.35 2.61 12.76
C ARG A 438 9.90 3.59 11.72
N LEU A 439 9.37 4.82 11.60
CA LEU A 439 9.83 5.84 10.64
C LEU A 439 11.28 6.25 10.92
N LYS A 440 11.66 6.52 12.18
CA LYS A 440 13.06 6.78 12.56
C LYS A 440 13.96 5.60 12.18
N LYS A 441 13.51 4.38 12.47
CA LYS A 441 14.23 3.13 12.13
C LYS A 441 14.35 2.91 10.62
N THR A 442 13.29 3.19 9.83
CA THR A 442 13.23 2.91 8.38
C THR A 442 13.77 4.03 7.49
N GLY A 443 13.84 5.27 7.98
CA GLY A 443 14.32 6.41 7.20
C GLY A 443 15.81 6.70 7.40
N SER A 444 16.42 6.18 8.47
CA SER A 444 17.87 6.23 8.68
C SER A 444 18.54 4.87 8.50
N THR A 445 17.85 3.90 7.90
CA THR A 445 18.36 2.51 7.75
C THR A 445 19.33 2.35 6.60
N TRP A 446 19.37 3.30 5.65
CA TRP A 446 20.20 3.22 4.44
C TRP A 446 20.06 1.85 3.78
N ASP A 447 18.81 1.41 3.58
CA ASP A 447 18.52 0.04 3.16
C ASP A 447 18.99 -0.17 1.72
N PRO A 448 19.97 -1.05 1.45
CA PRO A 448 20.44 -1.27 0.09
C PRO A 448 19.35 -1.83 -0.86
N HIS A 449 18.26 -2.38 -0.30
CA HIS A 449 17.09 -2.85 -1.05
C HIS A 449 15.96 -1.81 -1.15
N GLY A 450 16.13 -0.63 -0.54
CA GLY A 450 15.18 0.47 -0.56
C GLY A 450 15.15 1.24 -1.88
N PHE A 451 14.33 2.30 -1.91
CA PHE A 451 14.25 3.26 -2.99
C PHE A 451 15.35 4.33 -2.87
N PRO A 452 15.94 4.81 -3.97
CA PRO A 452 15.79 4.33 -5.34
C PRO A 452 16.60 3.04 -5.59
N MET A 453 16.16 2.27 -6.59
CA MET A 453 16.85 1.06 -7.03
C MET A 453 17.94 1.36 -8.07
N SER A 454 17.66 2.26 -9.01
CA SER A 454 18.52 2.57 -10.16
C SER A 454 19.70 3.47 -9.76
N LYS A 455 20.84 3.28 -10.45
CA LYS A 455 22.02 4.13 -10.31
C LYS A 455 21.79 5.53 -10.86
N LEU A 456 20.92 5.69 -11.87
CA LEU A 456 20.51 7.00 -12.33
C LEU A 456 19.88 7.83 -11.21
N TYR A 457 18.88 7.28 -10.51
CA TYR A 457 18.20 7.98 -9.42
C TYR A 457 19.10 8.14 -8.19
N GLU A 458 19.92 7.12 -7.88
CA GLU A 458 20.88 7.16 -6.77
C GLU A 458 21.88 8.31 -6.92
N ASN A 459 22.35 8.56 -8.16
CA ASN A 459 23.37 9.57 -8.45
C ASN A 459 22.82 10.87 -9.03
N TYR A 460 21.50 11.02 -9.15
CA TYR A 460 20.87 12.21 -9.73
C TYR A 460 21.30 13.48 -8.99
N GLN A 461 21.65 14.54 -9.72
CA GLN A 461 22.09 15.81 -9.13
C GLN A 461 21.05 16.89 -9.42
N ALA A 462 20.35 17.34 -8.38
CA ALA A 462 19.52 18.53 -8.42
C ALA A 462 20.28 19.73 -7.84
N LYS A 463 19.73 20.94 -8.01
CA LYS A 463 20.32 22.17 -7.45
C LYS A 463 20.48 22.12 -5.93
N THR A 464 19.60 21.39 -5.24
CA THR A 464 19.46 21.39 -3.78
C THR A 464 19.73 20.03 -3.13
N THR A 465 19.82 18.94 -3.90
CA THR A 465 19.98 17.58 -3.36
C THR A 465 20.75 16.67 -4.30
N THR A 466 21.50 15.74 -3.71
CA THR A 466 22.11 14.60 -4.39
C THR A 466 21.28 13.34 -4.13
N GLY A 467 20.99 12.61 -5.20
CA GLY A 467 20.12 11.46 -5.23
C GLY A 467 18.63 11.85 -5.15
N PHE A 468 17.79 11.08 -5.82
CA PHE A 468 16.35 11.29 -5.80
C PHE A 468 15.72 10.59 -4.58
N LYS A 469 15.04 11.35 -3.72
CA LYS A 469 14.43 10.88 -2.46
C LYS A 469 12.93 11.12 -2.45
N LEU A 470 12.18 10.25 -1.79
CA LEU A 470 10.73 10.43 -1.59
C LEU A 470 10.37 10.36 -0.12
N ASN A 471 9.73 11.40 0.40
CA ASN A 471 9.23 11.37 1.78
C ASN A 471 8.05 10.38 1.93
N ILE A 472 7.71 10.04 3.17
CA ILE A 472 6.64 9.09 3.47
C ILE A 472 5.25 9.56 3.00
N THR A 473 4.98 10.88 3.00
CA THR A 473 3.70 11.43 2.53
C THR A 473 3.54 11.18 1.04
N ALA A 474 4.57 11.49 0.25
CA ALA A 474 4.62 11.24 -1.19
C ALA A 474 4.35 9.75 -1.48
N ARG A 475 5.05 8.85 -0.79
CA ARG A 475 4.89 7.40 -0.95
C ARG A 475 3.51 6.88 -0.50
N SER A 476 2.91 7.49 0.52
CA SER A 476 1.54 7.15 0.94
C SER A 476 0.50 7.60 -0.08
N MET A 477 0.75 8.72 -0.74
CA MET A 477 -0.17 9.29 -1.72
C MET A 477 0.00 8.71 -3.13
N ALA A 478 1.16 8.14 -3.47
CA ALA A 478 1.51 7.65 -4.81
C ALA A 478 0.60 6.56 -5.41
N LEU A 479 -0.49 6.15 -4.75
CA LEU A 479 -1.50 5.23 -5.29
C LEU A 479 -2.93 5.71 -5.07
N GLN A 480 -3.11 7.02 -4.83
CA GLN A 480 -4.42 7.63 -4.89
C GLN A 480 -4.97 7.54 -6.32
N ALA A 481 -6.28 7.33 -6.44
CA ALA A 481 -6.95 7.19 -7.71
C ALA A 481 -8.02 8.28 -7.90
N PRO A 482 -7.60 9.56 -8.02
CA PRO A 482 -8.54 10.68 -8.04
C PRO A 482 -9.50 10.62 -9.24
N HIS A 483 -9.10 10.02 -10.35
CA HIS A 483 -10.00 9.84 -11.51
C HIS A 483 -11.24 8.98 -11.21
N ASN A 484 -11.16 8.09 -10.22
CA ASN A 484 -12.29 7.25 -9.79
C ASN A 484 -13.21 7.99 -8.80
N TRP A 485 -12.90 9.23 -8.41
CA TRP A 485 -13.71 9.97 -7.44
C TRP A 485 -15.02 10.46 -8.06
N GLY A 486 -16.13 9.88 -7.59
CA GLY A 486 -17.48 10.37 -7.83
C GLY A 486 -17.87 11.51 -6.88
N ARG A 487 -19.00 12.17 -7.15
CA ARG A 487 -19.53 13.27 -6.31
C ARG A 487 -19.79 12.81 -4.86
N ALA A 488 -20.49 11.69 -4.67
CA ALA A 488 -20.80 11.18 -3.34
C ALA A 488 -19.53 10.75 -2.60
N ASP A 489 -18.63 10.01 -3.26
CA ASP A 489 -17.41 9.51 -2.64
C ASP A 489 -16.46 10.65 -2.24
N SER A 490 -16.37 11.71 -3.06
CA SER A 490 -15.59 12.91 -2.76
C SER A 490 -16.13 13.65 -1.53
N GLU A 491 -17.45 13.87 -1.47
CA GLU A 491 -18.08 14.56 -0.33
C GLU A 491 -17.88 13.80 0.98
N ASP A 492 -18.08 12.49 0.97
CA ASP A 492 -17.80 11.59 2.09
C ASP A 492 -16.34 11.68 2.51
N PHE A 493 -15.44 11.64 1.53
CA PHE A 493 -14.00 11.69 1.75
C PHE A 493 -13.59 13.02 2.40
N PHE A 494 -14.02 14.15 1.86
CA PHE A 494 -13.72 15.47 2.40
C PHE A 494 -14.28 15.67 3.80
N THR A 495 -15.49 15.17 4.07
CA THR A 495 -16.09 15.22 5.42
C THR A 495 -15.26 14.47 6.45
N ARG A 496 -14.75 13.28 6.10
CA ARG A 496 -13.87 12.50 7.00
C ARG A 496 -12.58 13.24 7.33
N HIS A 497 -11.96 13.89 6.35
CA HIS A 497 -10.72 14.63 6.55
C HIS A 497 -10.94 15.94 7.30
N PHE A 498 -12.05 16.63 7.01
CA PHE A 498 -12.48 17.81 7.75
C PHE A 498 -12.72 17.49 9.23
N TYR A 499 -13.47 16.44 9.57
CA TYR A 499 -13.68 16.05 10.97
C TYR A 499 -12.38 15.63 11.67
N ARG A 500 -11.44 14.99 10.96
CA ARG A 500 -10.10 14.69 11.50
C ARG A 500 -9.32 15.97 11.84
N ALA A 501 -9.29 16.94 10.94
CA ALA A 501 -8.63 18.22 11.16
C ALA A 501 -9.32 19.04 12.27
N LEU A 502 -10.65 19.04 12.30
CA LEU A 502 -11.43 19.77 13.29
C LEU A 502 -11.28 19.16 14.70
N LEU A 503 -11.25 17.83 14.82
CA LEU A 503 -10.90 17.20 16.10
C LEU A 503 -9.49 17.60 16.54
N GLN A 504 -8.52 17.68 15.63
CA GLN A 504 -7.17 18.16 15.99
C GLN A 504 -7.21 19.58 16.54
N ARG A 505 -8.02 20.47 15.95
CA ARG A 505 -8.25 21.83 16.47
C ARG A 505 -8.82 21.81 17.89
N VAL A 506 -9.85 21.00 18.14
CA VAL A 506 -10.44 20.84 19.48
C VAL A 506 -9.39 20.36 20.49
N LEU A 507 -8.54 19.40 20.12
CA LEU A 507 -7.48 18.91 21.00
C LEU A 507 -6.44 20.00 21.32
N LEU A 508 -6.14 20.88 20.36
CA LEU A 508 -5.23 22.01 20.55
C LEU A 508 -5.85 23.05 21.49
N ASP A 509 -7.08 23.47 21.24
CA ASP A 509 -7.77 24.50 22.04
C ASP A 509 -8.07 24.05 23.47
N ARG A 510 -8.00 22.74 23.75
CA ARG A 510 -8.17 22.14 25.08
C ARG A 510 -6.86 21.78 25.77
N ASP A 511 -5.74 22.26 25.23
CA ASP A 511 -4.39 22.03 25.76
C ASP A 511 -4.06 20.53 25.95
N ILE A 512 -4.60 19.66 25.08
CA ILE A 512 -4.27 18.21 25.07
C ILE A 512 -3.04 17.96 24.21
N ILE A 513 -2.88 18.75 23.15
CA ILE A 513 -1.74 18.70 22.25
C ILE A 513 -1.10 20.10 22.17
N PRO A 514 0.23 20.21 22.03
CA PRO A 514 0.88 21.49 21.82
C PRO A 514 0.63 22.07 20.42
N LYS A 515 0.84 23.39 20.27
CA LYS A 515 0.79 24.07 18.97
C LYS A 515 1.90 23.52 18.05
N PRO A 516 1.59 23.25 16.77
CA PRO A 516 2.59 22.93 15.75
C PRO A 516 3.69 24.00 15.61
N ASP A 517 4.97 23.61 15.62
CA ASP A 517 6.09 24.51 15.27
C ASP A 517 6.24 24.58 13.74
N VAL A 518 6.30 25.77 13.12
CA VAL A 518 6.55 25.92 11.67
C VAL A 518 8.05 25.99 11.38
N PRO A 519 8.65 25.00 10.71
CA PRO A 519 10.09 24.99 10.44
C PRO A 519 10.46 25.98 9.36
N ASP A 520 11.57 26.68 9.56
CA ASP A 520 12.18 27.59 8.59
C ASP A 520 12.77 26.86 7.37
N ASP A 521 13.01 25.55 7.46
CA ASP A 521 13.52 24.69 6.39
C ASP A 521 12.90 23.29 6.46
N LEU A 522 12.23 22.86 5.40
CA LEU A 522 11.50 21.60 5.32
C LEU A 522 12.42 20.37 5.30
N TYR A 523 13.71 20.56 5.00
CA TYR A 523 14.70 19.50 4.79
C TYR A 523 15.83 19.49 5.83
N LYS A 524 15.83 20.43 6.79
CA LYS A 524 16.78 20.40 7.92
C LYS A 524 16.45 19.24 8.85
N ASP A 525 17.50 18.60 9.38
CA ASP A 525 17.35 17.54 10.35
C ASP A 525 17.03 18.14 11.73
N HIS A 526 15.77 18.04 12.17
CA HIS A 526 15.31 18.56 13.46
C HIS A 526 15.50 17.54 14.61
N THR A 527 16.50 16.67 14.51
CA THR A 527 16.82 15.63 15.53
C THR A 527 17.21 16.20 16.90
N GLU A 528 17.36 17.52 17.04
CA GLU A 528 17.87 18.18 18.25
C GLU A 528 16.82 18.60 19.28
N ASN A 529 15.50 18.41 19.04
CA ASN A 529 14.48 18.82 20.01
C ASN A 529 13.90 17.63 20.82
N PRO A 530 14.50 17.24 21.97
CA PRO A 530 14.06 16.10 22.78
C PRO A 530 12.67 16.27 23.41
N ASN A 531 12.11 17.50 23.43
CA ASN A 531 10.75 17.76 23.89
C ASN A 531 9.67 17.52 22.82
N ALA A 532 10.04 17.16 21.58
CA ALA A 532 9.09 16.86 20.50
C ALA A 532 8.51 15.42 20.58
N GLU A 533 8.57 14.78 21.75
CA GLU A 533 7.97 13.46 21.96
C GLU A 533 6.43 13.54 21.97
N GLY A 534 5.83 13.07 20.87
CA GLY A 534 4.48 12.48 20.92
C GLY A 534 3.30 13.44 20.84
N ILE A 535 3.24 14.33 19.85
CA ILE A 535 2.08 15.23 19.64
C ILE A 535 0.84 14.52 19.08
N ALA A 536 0.99 13.42 18.33
CA ALA A 536 -0.11 12.86 17.55
C ALA A 536 -0.89 11.75 18.28
N LEU A 537 -2.13 12.07 18.67
CA LEU A 537 -3.14 11.10 19.10
C LEU A 537 -3.72 10.35 17.87
N ILE A 538 -3.63 9.02 17.86
CA ILE A 538 -4.09 8.20 16.72
C ILE A 538 -5.49 7.66 16.97
N VAL A 539 -6.45 8.07 16.15
CA VAL A 539 -7.86 7.59 16.21
C VAL A 539 -8.05 6.26 15.46
N GLY A 540 -7.20 5.97 14.47
CA GLY A 540 -7.39 4.82 13.56
C GLY A 540 -8.69 4.88 12.75
N SER A 541 -9.22 3.72 12.37
CA SER A 541 -10.48 3.58 11.60
C SER A 541 -11.72 3.63 12.49
N LEU A 542 -12.75 4.34 12.04
CA LEU A 542 -14.06 4.45 12.70
C LEU A 542 -15.17 3.89 11.79
N ARG A 543 -16.29 3.50 12.40
CA ARG A 543 -17.48 3.03 11.67
C ARG A 543 -18.09 4.19 10.86
N LYS A 544 -18.79 3.88 9.76
CA LYS A 544 -19.45 4.89 8.91
C LYS A 544 -20.40 5.81 9.69
N SER A 545 -21.13 5.26 10.67
CA SER A 545 -22.05 6.03 11.53
C SER A 545 -21.35 7.12 12.36
N ALA A 546 -20.03 7.01 12.58
CA ALA A 546 -19.27 8.06 13.26
C ALA A 546 -19.16 9.33 12.40
N PHE A 547 -19.40 9.28 11.10
CA PHE A 547 -19.25 10.42 10.20
C PHE A 547 -20.58 11.10 9.85
N GLU A 548 -21.69 10.72 10.50
CA GLU A 548 -23.02 11.33 10.30
C GLU A 548 -23.06 12.80 10.78
N SER A 549 -22.28 13.13 11.82
CA SER A 549 -22.15 14.49 12.35
C SER A 549 -20.82 14.64 13.08
N PHE A 550 -20.33 15.87 13.25
CA PHE A 550 -19.10 16.10 14.01
C PHE A 550 -19.19 15.63 15.48
N PRO A 551 -20.29 15.85 16.24
CA PRO A 551 -20.42 15.29 17.59
C PRO A 551 -20.31 13.76 17.63
N ALA A 552 -20.96 13.05 16.70
CA ALA A 552 -20.87 11.59 16.61
C ALA A 552 -19.42 11.13 16.34
N TYR A 553 -18.70 11.87 15.48
CA TYR A 553 -17.29 11.61 15.19
C TYR A 553 -16.43 11.76 16.43
N VAL A 554 -16.56 12.87 17.16
CA VAL A 554 -15.77 13.14 18.36
C VAL A 554 -16.04 12.09 19.44
N ARG A 555 -17.30 11.72 19.68
CA ARG A 555 -17.66 10.67 20.65
C ARG A 555 -17.04 9.32 20.30
N ALA A 556 -17.06 8.93 19.02
CA ALA A 556 -16.44 7.69 18.57
C ALA A 556 -14.90 7.75 18.68
N ALA A 557 -14.30 8.90 18.37
CA ALA A 557 -12.87 9.11 18.46
C ALA A 557 -12.37 9.10 19.92
N THR A 558 -13.06 9.77 20.83
CA THR A 558 -12.64 9.90 22.24
C THR A 558 -12.65 8.57 22.98
N VAL A 559 -13.51 7.63 22.61
CA VAL A 559 -13.47 6.25 23.14
C VAL A 559 -12.08 5.63 22.95
N LYS A 560 -11.47 5.83 21.78
CA LYS A 560 -10.12 5.33 21.48
C LYS A 560 -9.04 6.21 22.11
N LEU A 561 -9.15 7.52 21.95
CA LEU A 561 -8.14 8.45 22.47
C LEU A 561 -8.02 8.41 24.00
N SER A 562 -9.11 8.05 24.70
CA SER A 562 -9.12 7.87 26.15
C SER A 562 -8.31 6.66 26.65
N GLN A 563 -7.91 5.76 25.75
CA GLN A 563 -7.06 4.60 26.02
C GLN A 563 -5.57 4.92 25.88
N ASP A 564 -5.22 6.12 25.40
CA ASP A 564 -3.83 6.54 25.27
C ASP A 564 -3.14 6.62 26.65
N PRO A 565 -1.98 5.96 26.84
CA PRO A 565 -1.31 5.90 28.13
C PRO A 565 -0.86 7.25 28.69
N ILE A 566 -0.64 8.25 27.83
CA ILE A 566 -0.03 9.54 28.21
C ILE A 566 -1.10 10.61 28.36
N ARG A 567 -2.04 10.69 27.41
CA ARG A 567 -3.02 11.79 27.29
C ARG A 567 -4.47 11.34 27.48
N GLY A 568 -4.71 10.04 27.68
CA GLY A 568 -6.07 9.49 27.80
C GLY A 568 -6.88 10.14 28.92
N GLU A 569 -6.26 10.43 30.07
CA GLU A 569 -6.94 11.12 31.19
C GLU A 569 -7.30 12.58 30.85
N LEU A 570 -6.41 13.31 30.16
CA LEU A 570 -6.69 14.68 29.70
C LEU A 570 -7.85 14.70 28.70
N VAL A 571 -7.93 13.71 27.81
CA VAL A 571 -9.05 13.55 26.86
C VAL A 571 -10.37 13.32 27.61
N LYS A 572 -10.37 12.48 28.65
CA LYS A 572 -11.56 12.23 29.48
C LYS A 572 -12.01 13.48 30.21
N GLU A 573 -11.08 14.20 30.82
CA GLU A 573 -11.37 15.39 31.60
C GLU A 573 -11.88 16.55 30.73
N ARG A 574 -11.24 16.78 29.56
CA ARG A 574 -11.39 18.04 28.81
C ARG A 574 -12.20 17.94 27.52
N VAL A 575 -12.39 16.73 26.96
CA VAL A 575 -13.15 16.52 25.72
C VAL A 575 -14.37 15.65 25.93
N CYS A 576 -14.29 14.57 26.71
CA CYS A 576 -15.48 13.73 26.96
C CYS A 576 -16.59 14.49 27.73
N THR A 577 -16.22 15.48 28.52
CA THR A 577 -17.14 16.35 29.28
C THR A 577 -17.81 17.44 28.44
N MET A 578 -17.39 17.62 27.18
CA MET A 578 -17.96 18.63 26.29
C MET A 578 -19.41 18.31 25.91
N SER A 579 -20.20 19.37 25.75
CA SER A 579 -21.58 19.29 25.28
C SER A 579 -21.65 19.18 23.76
N GLU A 580 -22.80 18.71 23.23
CA GLU A 580 -22.98 18.64 21.77
C GLU A 580 -23.02 20.03 21.13
N GLU A 581 -23.54 21.03 21.85
CA GLU A 581 -23.59 22.43 21.42
C GLU A 581 -22.18 23.03 21.30
N GLU A 582 -21.21 22.58 22.11
CA GLU A 582 -19.81 22.97 21.93
C GLU A 582 -19.24 22.42 20.61
N PHE A 583 -19.47 21.13 20.32
CA PHE A 583 -19.00 20.53 19.07
C PHE A 583 -19.65 21.15 17.83
N GLN A 584 -20.94 21.42 17.89
CA GLN A 584 -21.65 22.09 16.81
C GLN A 584 -21.14 23.52 16.57
N ARG A 585 -20.74 24.24 17.62
CA ARG A 585 -20.09 25.56 17.47
C ARG A 585 -18.76 25.44 16.73
N TYR A 586 -17.90 24.49 17.12
CA TYR A 586 -16.66 24.23 16.36
C TYR A 586 -16.93 23.92 14.89
N GLU A 587 -17.91 23.07 14.61
CA GLU A 587 -18.28 22.75 13.22
C GLU A 587 -18.73 23.99 12.45
N ALA A 588 -19.59 24.83 13.04
CA ALA A 588 -20.08 26.06 12.42
C ALA A 588 -18.96 27.08 12.17
N ASP A 589 -18.10 27.31 13.16
CA ASP A 589 -17.03 28.31 13.09
C ASP A 589 -16.00 27.96 12.01
N TYR A 590 -15.69 26.66 11.83
CA TYR A 590 -14.68 26.18 10.90
C TYR A 590 -15.25 25.64 9.58
N LEU A 591 -16.57 25.61 9.38
CA LEU A 591 -17.18 25.02 8.17
C LEU A 591 -16.64 25.62 6.87
N HIS A 592 -16.35 26.92 6.86
CA HIS A 592 -15.81 27.63 5.70
C HIS A 592 -14.45 27.06 5.23
N THR A 593 -13.64 26.53 6.14
CA THR A 593 -12.32 25.94 5.84
C THR A 593 -12.40 24.59 5.13
N ARG A 594 -13.56 23.91 5.18
CA ARG A 594 -13.77 22.59 4.57
C ARG A 594 -13.48 22.61 3.07
N LYS A 595 -13.89 23.67 2.36
CA LYS A 595 -13.62 23.82 0.92
C LYS A 595 -12.12 23.94 0.66
N ASN A 596 -11.41 24.76 1.44
CA ASN A 596 -9.96 24.96 1.33
C ASN A 596 -9.21 23.64 1.55
N LEU A 597 -9.61 22.87 2.57
CA LEU A 597 -9.07 21.54 2.84
C LEU A 597 -9.29 20.58 1.67
N SER A 598 -10.49 20.61 1.09
CA SER A 598 -10.86 19.77 -0.04
C SER A 598 -10.03 20.10 -1.29
N ILE A 599 -9.77 21.38 -1.54
CA ILE A 599 -8.92 21.86 -2.65
C ILE A 599 -7.49 21.35 -2.48
N VAL A 600 -6.88 21.57 -1.31
CA VAL A 600 -5.49 21.15 -1.04
C VAL A 600 -5.38 19.64 -1.21
N TRP A 601 -6.30 18.88 -0.62
CA TRP A 601 -6.27 17.43 -0.75
C TRP A 601 -6.45 16.95 -2.20
N SER A 602 -7.32 17.62 -2.97
CA SER A 602 -7.51 17.31 -4.39
C SER A 602 -6.23 17.56 -5.19
N LEU A 603 -5.53 18.66 -4.92
CA LEU A 603 -4.24 18.96 -5.54
C LEU A 603 -3.17 17.95 -5.12
N MET A 604 -3.12 17.53 -3.85
CA MET A 604 -2.20 16.48 -3.40
C MET A 604 -2.43 15.15 -4.11
N ALA A 605 -3.69 14.70 -4.20
CA ALA A 605 -4.06 13.45 -4.85
C ALA A 605 -3.86 13.50 -6.37
N PHE A 606 -4.11 14.66 -6.99
CA PHE A 606 -3.80 14.88 -8.40
C PHE A 606 -2.30 14.81 -8.66
N SER A 607 -1.49 15.46 -7.82
CA SER A 607 -0.03 15.53 -7.95
C SER A 607 0.64 14.17 -7.68
N SER A 608 0.06 13.32 -6.85
CA SER A 608 0.66 12.04 -6.47
C SER A 608 0.84 11.06 -7.63
N GLN A 609 0.18 11.28 -8.76
CA GLN A 609 0.36 10.50 -9.98
C GLN A 609 1.79 10.58 -10.53
N VAL A 610 2.43 11.76 -10.40
CA VAL A 610 3.84 11.96 -10.76
C VAL A 610 4.77 11.22 -9.80
N VAL A 611 4.38 11.08 -8.53
CA VAL A 611 5.14 10.28 -7.55
C VAL A 611 5.08 8.78 -7.92
N GLU A 612 3.91 8.28 -8.32
CA GLU A 612 3.78 6.91 -8.86
C GLU A 612 4.70 6.70 -10.06
N ALA A 613 4.67 7.66 -11.00
CA ALA A 613 5.51 7.61 -12.19
C ALA A 613 7.00 7.56 -11.81
N ALA A 614 7.47 8.41 -10.91
CA ALA A 614 8.86 8.42 -10.44
C ALA A 614 9.29 7.08 -9.83
N ILE A 615 8.42 6.42 -9.04
CA ILE A 615 8.71 5.11 -8.44
C ILE A 615 8.78 4.01 -9.49
N VAL A 616 7.87 4.03 -10.46
CA VAL A 616 7.81 3.01 -11.50
C VAL A 616 8.94 3.17 -12.53
N VAL A 617 9.30 4.41 -12.89
CA VAL A 617 10.46 4.70 -13.74
C VAL A 617 11.75 4.24 -13.08
N ASP A 618 11.97 4.50 -11.79
CA ASP A 618 13.17 4.01 -11.07
C ASP A 618 13.35 2.49 -11.23
N ARG A 619 12.25 1.74 -11.11
CA ARG A 619 12.25 0.28 -11.21
C ARG A 619 12.50 -0.22 -12.62
N TRP A 620 11.90 0.44 -13.61
CA TRP A 620 12.17 0.16 -15.02
C TRP A 620 13.61 0.50 -15.39
N GLN A 621 14.11 1.64 -14.94
CA GLN A 621 15.48 2.09 -15.16
C GLN A 621 16.49 1.13 -14.50
N PHE A 622 16.21 0.62 -13.30
CA PHE A 622 17.02 -0.41 -12.67
C PHE A 622 17.20 -1.64 -13.58
N LEU A 623 16.13 -2.11 -14.24
CA LEU A 623 16.24 -3.23 -15.17
C LEU A 623 17.08 -2.88 -16.41
N ARG A 624 16.95 -1.67 -16.95
CA ARG A 624 17.73 -1.20 -18.10
C ARG A 624 19.23 -1.14 -17.83
N GLU A 625 19.62 -0.84 -16.59
CA GLU A 625 21.02 -0.72 -16.19
C GLU A 625 21.75 -2.07 -16.10
N HIS A 626 21.03 -3.20 -16.20
CA HIS A 626 21.61 -4.52 -16.09
C HIS A 626 21.76 -5.21 -17.45
N ASP A 627 23.01 -5.51 -17.83
CA ASP A 627 23.35 -6.18 -19.09
C ASP A 627 22.69 -7.54 -19.29
N SER A 628 22.25 -8.23 -18.23
CA SER A 628 21.54 -9.51 -18.36
C SER A 628 20.11 -9.34 -18.86
N VAL A 629 19.53 -8.14 -18.76
CA VAL A 629 18.18 -7.84 -19.23
C VAL A 629 18.23 -7.54 -20.72
N LYS A 630 17.42 -8.25 -21.50
CA LYS A 630 17.30 -8.06 -22.95
C LYS A 630 16.30 -6.96 -23.27
N GLU A 631 15.14 -7.02 -22.60
CA GLU A 631 14.00 -6.13 -22.84
C GLU A 631 13.30 -5.87 -21.50
N CYS A 632 12.85 -4.63 -21.29
CA CYS A 632 11.99 -4.28 -20.17
C CYS A 632 11.08 -3.11 -20.53
N TRP A 633 9.87 -3.14 -19.99
CA TRP A 633 8.86 -2.11 -20.23
C TRP A 633 7.83 -2.08 -19.11
N VAL A 634 6.96 -1.08 -19.13
CA VAL A 634 5.83 -0.92 -18.22
C VAL A 634 4.55 -0.83 -19.04
N GLU A 635 3.48 -1.49 -18.60
CA GLU A 635 2.18 -1.33 -19.24
C GLU A 635 0.99 -1.51 -18.27
N PRO A 636 -0.17 -0.89 -18.55
CA PRO A 636 -1.43 -1.19 -17.90
C PRO A 636 -1.90 -2.61 -18.24
N VAL A 637 -2.18 -3.44 -17.23
CA VAL A 637 -2.61 -4.84 -17.44
C VAL A 637 -4.07 -5.11 -17.04
N PHE A 638 -4.78 -4.09 -16.57
CA PHE A 638 -6.23 -4.15 -16.33
C PHE A 638 -6.87 -2.75 -16.21
N GLU A 639 -8.20 -2.69 -16.30
CA GLU A 639 -9.01 -1.47 -16.21
C GLU A 639 -8.74 -0.65 -14.93
N TYR A 640 -8.33 0.61 -15.10
CA TYR A 640 -7.97 1.52 -14.00
C TYR A 640 -9.17 1.85 -13.12
N GLY A 641 -10.34 2.04 -13.73
CA GLY A 641 -11.59 2.33 -13.01
C GLY A 641 -11.98 1.23 -12.01
N GLN A 642 -11.64 -0.03 -12.32
CA GLN A 642 -11.91 -1.18 -11.44
C GLN A 642 -10.79 -1.44 -10.44
N SER A 643 -9.54 -1.30 -10.88
CA SER A 643 -8.38 -1.38 -10.00
C SER A 643 -7.28 -0.42 -10.47
N PRO A 644 -6.98 0.64 -9.70
CA PRO A 644 -6.08 1.69 -10.15
C PRO A 644 -4.60 1.28 -10.15
N ARG A 645 -4.26 0.18 -9.47
CA ARG A 645 -2.88 -0.33 -9.36
C ARG A 645 -2.57 -1.25 -10.54
N ASN A 646 -2.72 -0.72 -11.76
CA ASN A 646 -2.76 -1.51 -12.98
C ASN A 646 -1.44 -1.55 -13.76
N LEU A 647 -0.40 -0.88 -13.29
CA LEU A 647 0.91 -0.91 -13.93
C LEU A 647 1.69 -2.16 -13.58
N ALA A 648 2.06 -2.94 -14.59
CA ALA A 648 2.99 -4.05 -14.47
C ALA A 648 4.37 -3.65 -15.03
N ILE A 649 5.43 -3.94 -14.27
CA ILE A 649 6.82 -3.81 -14.72
C ILE A 649 7.28 -5.16 -15.24
N ILE A 650 7.71 -5.19 -16.49
CA ILE A 650 8.06 -6.40 -17.24
C ILE A 650 9.54 -6.39 -17.57
N GLY A 651 10.16 -7.55 -17.49
CA GLY A 651 11.56 -7.75 -17.85
C GLY A 651 11.78 -9.15 -18.39
N ILE A 652 12.54 -9.26 -19.49
CA ILE A 652 12.94 -10.51 -20.12
C ILE A 652 14.46 -10.54 -20.17
N LYS A 653 15.05 -11.62 -19.66
CA LYS A 653 16.50 -11.87 -19.67
C LYS A 653 16.99 -12.27 -21.06
N LYS A 654 18.28 -12.04 -21.35
CA LYS A 654 18.98 -12.44 -22.59
C LYS A 654 18.99 -13.93 -22.84
#